data_AF-A0AAV1PC64-F1
#
_entry.id   AF-A0AAV1PC64-F1
#
_cell.length_a   1.000
_cell.length_b   1.000
_cell.length_c   1.000
_cell.angle_alpha   90.00
_cell.angle_beta   90.00
_cell.angle_gamma   90.00
#
_symmetry.space_group_name_H-M   'P 1'
#
loop_
_entity.id
_entity.type
_entity.pdbx_description
1 polymer ?
#
loop_
_entity_poly.entity_id
_entity_poly.type
_entity_poly.pdbx_seq_one_letter_code
_entity_poly.pdbx_strand_id
1 'polypeptide(L)'
;MADHGPKLGPVNRKNPLVTRYFTFPFPEMTLAQEMVLMDQPDKCCHFLAHNGWVMSDDPLRNFAEPGSNVYIRRELICWGDSVKLRYGNGPEDCPYLWAHMQKYTEITAKYFHGVRLDNCHSTPLHVAEYMLDVARAVNPNLYVVAELFTGNEELDNIFVTRLGISSLIREAMSAGDSHEEGRLVYRYGGEPVGAMVQPSLRPLMPCIAHAMFLDVTHDNECPIQLRSALDSLPSSAIVSMACCATGSTRGYDELVPHQISVVKEERFYPKWNPAAPPSSAGEVGPHTGIIAGKLALNKLHQELASKGFMQVYVDQVDSDIVAVTRHCPNTHQSVVSVCRTAFWNPKHHEYGTSVPPMFIPGKIEEVVLEARTVDRHGGGYKKDGNFINGMPEYTVEIKEHIPLEESTLVKQAGVTSKGKSEFVQEISFQKLTPGSVIAFRVSLDPKAQKLVGMLRYFLSQFSPKYKRGSVADENPPAALQKPLAQLMSALSLADLNVLLFRCDSEEQEDGGGCYSIPGWETLKYAGLQGLISVLADIRPHNDLGHPVCDNLRQGDWLIEFVSNRLIHRGGPLAAVGQWLEAMFHYLKHIPRYLIPCYFDAILVSTYTTALDAAYKLMSNFVQKGSTFVRHLALGSVQMCGIGRCAALPPLSMKIDDVPYRISPITNQKEQCCVSLSAGLPHFSAGIFRCWGRDTFIALRGLMLLTGRHIEARNIILSFAGTLRHGLIPNLLGEGRCARYNCRDAVWWWLQCIQDYATHVPQGHEILRCPVTRMYPNDDCEPCKPGEVEQPLYDVIQEALQRHLEGISYRERNAGSKIDMHMRDEGFNVAVKVDPVTGFVSGGNRFNCGTWMDKMGESDRARNKGMPATPRDGAPVEIVGLSKSTVRWVVDLHGKGLFPYKGAKVHRDGKEVFIPYTQWNDQLQLSFEAGFWVSGEAGDPNEKHPDLVHKKGIYKDSYGASSPWCDYQLRPNFTIAMTVAPELFTVERAWHALEVAEKKLLGPLGMKTLDPDDMVYCGVYDNALDNDNYNVARGFNYHQGPEWLWPVGYFLRAKLYFAKKMGKETYTKTVTLVKNVLSRHYTHLERSPWKGLPELTNENGQYCPFSCETQAWSVATVLEVLYDL
;
A
#
# COMPACT_ATOMS: atom_id res chain seq x y z
N MET A 1 32.00 -15.81 49.51
CA MET A 1 31.57 -16.48 48.26
C MET A 1 30.18 -15.96 47.94
N ALA A 2 29.83 -15.80 46.67
CA ALA A 2 28.45 -15.49 46.31
C ALA A 2 27.52 -16.62 46.75
N ASP A 3 26.31 -16.28 47.22
CA ASP A 3 25.38 -17.28 47.77
C ASP A 3 24.94 -18.33 46.74
N HIS A 4 24.89 -17.92 45.47
CA HIS A 4 24.55 -18.71 44.28
C HIS A 4 25.75 -19.36 43.58
N GLY A 5 26.98 -19.20 44.11
CA GLY A 5 28.18 -19.80 43.52
C GLY A 5 28.35 -21.29 43.88
N PRO A 6 29.12 -22.07 43.09
CA PRO A 6 29.38 -23.48 43.37
C PRO A 6 30.17 -23.68 44.68
N LYS A 7 29.60 -24.45 45.62
CA LYS A 7 30.18 -24.71 46.96
C LYS A 7 30.91 -26.06 47.00
N LEU A 8 31.97 -26.20 46.21
CA LEU A 8 32.69 -27.47 45.98
C LEU A 8 33.66 -27.90 47.11
N GLY A 9 33.72 -27.15 48.22
CA GLY A 9 34.60 -27.46 49.35
C GLY A 9 36.06 -27.02 49.14
N PRO A 10 37.03 -27.60 49.88
CA PRO A 10 38.44 -27.22 49.81
C PRO A 10 39.06 -27.48 48.44
N VAL A 11 39.94 -26.56 48.00
CA VAL A 11 40.69 -26.69 46.74
C VAL A 11 41.55 -27.97 46.80
N ASN A 12 41.31 -28.88 45.86
CA ASN A 12 42.05 -30.12 45.71
C ASN A 12 42.09 -30.53 44.23
N ARG A 13 42.73 -31.66 43.90
CA ARG A 13 42.85 -32.09 42.48
C ARG A 13 41.50 -32.38 41.82
N LYS A 14 40.51 -32.87 42.57
CA LYS A 14 39.15 -33.13 42.07
C LYS A 14 38.36 -31.83 41.91
N ASN A 15 38.58 -30.85 42.79
CA ASN A 15 37.93 -29.54 42.80
C ASN A 15 38.99 -28.42 42.73
N PRO A 16 39.59 -28.19 41.55
CA PRO A 16 40.59 -27.14 41.38
C PRO A 16 39.97 -25.74 41.56
N LEU A 17 40.81 -24.75 41.84
CA LEU A 17 40.37 -23.36 41.99
C LEU A 17 39.77 -22.78 40.69
N VAL A 18 40.23 -23.27 39.54
CA VAL A 18 39.80 -22.83 38.21
C VAL A 18 39.46 -24.07 37.39
N THR A 19 38.35 -24.00 36.65
CA THR A 19 37.97 -25.04 35.68
C THR A 19 39.08 -25.24 34.66
N ARG A 20 39.32 -26.49 34.24
CA ARG A 20 40.25 -26.77 33.14
C ARG A 20 39.67 -26.25 31.83
N TYR A 21 40.41 -25.39 31.12
CA TYR A 21 40.04 -24.85 29.81
C TYR A 21 40.52 -25.72 28.64
N PHE A 22 41.47 -26.63 28.90
CA PHE A 22 42.05 -27.52 27.92
C PHE A 22 42.18 -28.92 28.50
N THR A 23 42.03 -29.93 27.66
CA THR A 23 42.34 -31.32 27.97
C THR A 23 43.44 -31.84 27.05
N PHE A 24 44.26 -32.75 27.55
CA PHE A 24 45.35 -33.36 26.79
C PHE A 24 45.58 -34.80 27.27
N PRO A 25 46.05 -35.71 26.40
CA PRO A 25 46.17 -37.14 26.70
C PRO A 25 47.48 -37.51 27.42
N PHE A 26 48.26 -36.54 27.88
CA PHE A 26 49.53 -36.75 28.57
C PHE A 26 49.33 -36.98 30.07
N PRO A 27 50.23 -37.74 30.75
CA PRO A 27 50.23 -37.87 32.21
C PRO A 27 50.30 -36.50 32.90
N GLU A 28 49.93 -36.41 34.18
CA GLU A 28 50.08 -35.15 34.93
C GLU A 28 51.56 -34.74 35.02
N MET A 29 51.85 -33.48 34.71
CA MET A 29 53.20 -32.92 34.69
C MET A 29 53.24 -31.58 35.43
N THR A 30 54.44 -31.08 35.68
CA THR A 30 54.64 -29.69 36.15
C THR A 30 54.46 -28.71 35.00
N LEU A 31 54.12 -27.44 35.29
CA LEU A 31 53.99 -26.38 34.27
C LEU A 31 55.23 -26.28 33.36
N ALA A 32 56.43 -26.41 33.92
CA ALA A 32 57.67 -26.36 33.16
C ALA A 32 57.78 -27.49 32.12
N GLN A 33 57.22 -28.67 32.43
CA GLN A 33 57.17 -29.80 31.50
C GLN A 33 56.06 -29.63 30.45
N GLU A 34 54.91 -29.06 30.83
CA GLU A 34 53.84 -28.73 29.88
C GLU A 34 54.29 -27.69 28.85
N MET A 35 55.03 -26.66 29.26
CA MET A 35 55.58 -25.65 28.35
C MET A 35 56.48 -26.26 27.27
N VAL A 36 57.30 -27.26 27.61
CA VAL A 36 58.15 -27.98 26.65
C VAL A 36 57.31 -28.74 25.61
N LEU A 37 56.14 -29.26 26.00
CA LEU A 37 55.22 -29.93 25.07
C LEU A 37 54.49 -28.94 24.15
N MET A 38 54.22 -27.72 24.62
CA MET A 38 53.60 -26.67 23.80
C MET A 38 54.53 -26.19 22.68
N ASP A 39 55.85 -26.24 22.87
CA ASP A 39 56.84 -25.89 21.84
C ASP A 39 57.02 -26.99 20.77
N GLN A 40 56.41 -28.17 20.95
CA GLN A 40 56.48 -29.31 20.03
C GLN A 40 55.17 -29.42 19.22
N PRO A 41 55.15 -29.12 17.91
CA PRO A 41 53.92 -29.09 17.12
C PRO A 41 53.10 -30.39 17.13
N ASP A 42 53.77 -31.56 17.15
CA ASP A 42 53.14 -32.89 17.21
C ASP A 42 52.55 -33.23 18.59
N LYS A 43 52.94 -32.51 19.64
CA LYS A 43 52.38 -32.66 21.00
C LYS A 43 51.37 -31.57 21.31
N CYS A 44 51.64 -30.33 20.91
CA CYS A 44 50.79 -29.18 21.11
C CYS A 44 49.39 -29.35 20.49
N CYS A 45 49.28 -30.06 19.36
CA CYS A 45 48.00 -30.32 18.70
C CYS A 45 47.02 -31.16 19.54
N HIS A 46 47.50 -31.81 20.60
CA HIS A 46 46.68 -32.60 21.53
C HIS A 46 46.17 -31.81 22.74
N PHE A 47 46.50 -30.52 22.86
CA PHE A 47 45.90 -29.61 23.85
C PHE A 47 44.58 -29.08 23.30
N LEU A 48 43.50 -29.80 23.58
CA LEU A 48 42.18 -29.54 23.01
C LEU A 48 41.41 -28.55 23.90
N ALA A 49 40.94 -27.47 23.31
CA ALA A 49 40.15 -26.46 24.00
C ALA A 49 38.76 -27.00 24.36
N HIS A 50 38.31 -26.72 25.58
CA HIS A 50 36.94 -26.99 26.00
C HIS A 50 35.96 -25.98 25.41
N ASN A 51 34.71 -26.41 25.23
CA ASN A 51 33.63 -25.51 24.82
C ASN A 51 33.03 -24.78 26.04
N GLY A 52 32.06 -23.90 25.78
CA GLY A 52 31.36 -23.15 26.81
C GLY A 52 30.56 -22.03 26.17
N TRP A 53 30.25 -21.01 26.97
CA TRP A 53 29.61 -19.78 26.50
C TRP A 53 30.27 -18.54 27.09
N VAL A 54 30.09 -17.41 26.41
CA VAL A 54 30.62 -16.11 26.81
C VAL A 54 29.45 -15.16 26.98
N MET A 55 29.40 -14.45 28.09
CA MET A 55 28.31 -13.53 28.38
C MET A 55 28.36 -12.33 27.43
N SER A 56 27.25 -12.07 26.74
CA SER A 56 27.09 -10.92 25.82
C SER A 56 28.10 -10.88 24.66
N ASP A 57 28.57 -12.04 24.20
CA ASP A 57 29.45 -12.14 23.04
C ASP A 57 28.68 -12.07 21.72
N ASP A 58 29.38 -11.80 20.62
CA ASP A 58 28.81 -11.80 19.27
C ASP A 58 28.50 -13.25 18.83
N PRO A 59 27.22 -13.64 18.67
CA PRO A 59 26.85 -15.00 18.29
C PRO A 59 27.30 -15.38 16.86
N LEU A 60 27.64 -14.40 16.02
CA LEU A 60 28.16 -14.67 14.67
C LEU A 60 29.66 -14.99 14.68
N ARG A 61 30.34 -14.74 15.81
CA ARG A 61 31.78 -14.93 15.94
C ARG A 61 32.07 -16.17 16.78
N ASN A 62 32.95 -17.03 16.26
CA ASN A 62 33.47 -18.13 17.05
C ASN A 62 34.53 -17.62 18.04
N PHE A 63 34.23 -17.69 19.34
CA PHE A 63 35.13 -17.24 20.42
C PHE A 63 36.47 -18.02 20.52
N ALA A 64 36.61 -19.14 19.81
CA ALA A 64 37.87 -19.87 19.71
C ALA A 64 38.74 -19.46 18.51
N GLU A 65 38.26 -18.55 17.66
CA GLU A 65 39.02 -18.08 16.51
C GLU A 65 40.19 -17.16 16.90
N PRO A 66 41.23 -17.11 16.06
CA PRO A 66 42.32 -16.14 16.22
C PRO A 66 41.80 -14.71 16.45
N GLY A 67 42.36 -14.03 17.46
CA GLY A 67 42.01 -12.66 17.80
C GLY A 67 40.81 -12.48 18.74
N SER A 68 40.11 -13.54 19.17
CA SER A 68 39.04 -13.45 20.19
C SER A 68 39.58 -13.23 21.60
N ASN A 69 40.74 -13.83 21.92
CA ASN A 69 41.40 -13.76 23.23
C ASN A 69 40.53 -14.22 24.43
N VAL A 70 39.32 -14.76 24.21
CA VAL A 70 38.38 -15.20 25.26
C VAL A 70 39.00 -16.19 26.24
N TYR A 71 39.73 -17.20 25.74
CA TYR A 71 40.44 -18.17 26.60
C TYR A 71 41.56 -17.52 27.43
N ILE A 72 42.25 -16.52 26.87
CA ILE A 72 43.36 -15.81 27.52
C ILE A 72 42.80 -14.87 28.61
N ARG A 73 41.73 -14.15 28.30
CA ARG A 73 41.03 -13.25 29.23
C ARG A 73 40.20 -14.00 30.28
N ARG A 74 40.01 -15.32 30.11
CA ARG A 74 39.18 -16.19 30.96
C ARG A 74 37.71 -15.75 31.03
N GLU A 75 37.20 -15.25 29.92
CA GLU A 75 35.79 -14.81 29.80
C GLU A 75 34.84 -15.97 29.50
N LEU A 76 35.37 -17.12 29.06
CA LEU A 76 34.57 -18.31 28.80
C LEU A 76 34.13 -18.98 30.10
N ILE A 77 32.82 -19.17 30.23
CA ILE A 77 32.21 -20.07 31.20
C ILE A 77 32.32 -21.49 30.60
N CYS A 78 33.38 -22.17 31.02
CA CYS A 78 33.87 -23.40 30.41
C CYS A 78 33.11 -24.65 30.87
N TRP A 79 32.77 -25.53 29.92
CA TRP A 79 32.23 -26.87 30.19
C TRP A 79 33.37 -27.90 30.21
N GLY A 80 33.74 -28.34 31.41
CA GLY A 80 34.89 -29.22 31.63
C GLY A 80 34.76 -30.65 31.08
N ASP A 81 33.57 -31.03 30.62
CA ASP A 81 33.21 -32.33 30.07
C ASP A 81 33.22 -32.38 28.54
N SER A 82 33.35 -31.22 27.87
CA SER A 82 33.07 -31.08 26.44
C SER A 82 34.22 -30.38 25.70
N VAL A 83 34.80 -31.05 24.72
CA VAL A 83 35.80 -30.46 23.81
C VAL A 83 35.12 -29.71 22.67
N LYS A 84 35.60 -28.50 22.35
CA LYS A 84 35.08 -27.71 21.23
C LYS A 84 35.56 -28.29 19.90
N LEU A 85 34.61 -28.57 19.00
CA LEU A 85 34.89 -29.10 17.67
C LEU A 85 35.32 -27.97 16.71
N ARG A 86 36.48 -28.10 16.08
CA ARG A 86 37.03 -27.10 15.13
C ARG A 86 36.76 -27.51 13.68
N TYR A 87 35.65 -27.04 13.13
CA TYR A 87 35.24 -27.34 11.75
C TYR A 87 36.08 -26.62 10.69
N GLY A 88 36.53 -25.40 10.96
CA GLY A 88 37.15 -24.54 9.94
C GLY A 88 36.12 -23.85 9.05
N ASN A 89 36.55 -23.35 7.90
CA ASN A 89 35.72 -22.71 6.88
C ASN A 89 34.97 -23.72 6.02
N GLY A 90 35.53 -24.93 5.84
CA GLY A 90 34.94 -25.98 5.02
C GLY A 90 35.45 -27.39 5.35
N PRO A 91 34.92 -28.42 4.68
CA PRO A 91 35.31 -29.82 4.89
C PRO A 91 36.81 -30.08 4.78
N GLU A 92 37.53 -29.35 3.94
CA GLU A 92 38.97 -29.45 3.72
C GLU A 92 39.83 -29.12 4.95
N ASP A 93 39.34 -28.28 5.86
CA ASP A 93 40.09 -27.87 7.06
C ASP A 93 40.12 -28.95 8.15
N CYS A 94 39.10 -29.83 8.16
CA CYS A 94 39.04 -30.98 9.06
C CYS A 94 38.19 -32.13 8.46
N PRO A 95 38.69 -32.83 7.43
CA PRO A 95 37.88 -33.76 6.63
C PRO A 95 37.20 -34.87 7.43
N TYR A 96 37.90 -35.40 8.43
CA TYR A 96 37.36 -36.43 9.31
C TYR A 96 36.14 -35.94 10.09
N LEU A 97 36.24 -34.76 10.72
CA LEU A 97 35.17 -34.22 11.56
C LEU A 97 33.90 -33.99 10.74
N TRP A 98 34.04 -33.37 9.57
CA TRP A 98 32.91 -33.12 8.67
C TRP A 98 32.26 -34.42 8.20
N ALA A 99 33.04 -35.41 7.74
CA ALA A 99 32.52 -36.70 7.31
C ALA A 99 31.82 -37.46 8.46
N HIS A 100 32.40 -37.41 9.67
CA HIS A 100 31.83 -38.05 10.85
C HIS A 100 30.50 -37.40 11.26
N MET A 101 30.46 -36.06 11.30
CA MET A 101 29.25 -35.31 11.65
C MET A 101 28.18 -35.39 10.58
N GLN A 102 28.55 -35.41 9.29
CA GLN A 102 27.62 -35.70 8.21
C GLN A 102 26.97 -37.07 8.45
N LYS A 103 27.77 -38.10 8.75
CA LYS A 103 27.22 -39.44 8.97
C LYS A 103 26.30 -39.50 10.19
N TYR A 104 26.68 -38.84 11.27
CA TYR A 104 25.84 -38.68 12.45
C TYR A 104 24.50 -38.02 12.09
N THR A 105 24.54 -36.92 11.36
CA THR A 105 23.35 -36.18 10.94
C THR A 105 22.44 -37.00 10.03
N GLU A 106 23.00 -37.76 9.07
CA GLU A 106 22.24 -38.70 8.24
C GLU A 106 21.52 -39.77 9.08
N ILE A 107 22.22 -40.35 10.06
CA ILE A 107 21.64 -41.35 10.96
C ILE A 107 20.50 -40.72 11.76
N THR A 108 20.71 -39.54 12.33
CA THR A 108 19.68 -38.82 13.10
C THR A 108 18.46 -38.53 12.22
N ALA A 109 18.66 -37.96 11.03
CA ALA A 109 17.56 -37.63 10.11
C ALA A 109 16.79 -38.86 9.61
N LYS A 110 17.44 -40.03 9.54
CA LYS A 110 16.80 -41.30 9.15
C LYS A 110 15.81 -41.81 10.18
N TYR A 111 16.06 -41.57 11.47
CA TYR A 111 15.26 -42.14 12.56
C TYR A 111 14.30 -41.15 13.21
N PHE A 112 14.57 -39.84 13.13
CA PHE A 112 13.78 -38.82 13.80
C PHE A 112 13.01 -37.93 12.83
N HIS A 113 11.81 -37.51 13.24
CA HIS A 113 10.97 -36.56 12.49
C HIS A 113 11.48 -35.11 12.55
N GLY A 114 12.37 -34.83 13.50
CA GLY A 114 12.91 -33.50 13.72
C GLY A 114 14.12 -33.50 14.63
N VAL A 115 14.77 -32.35 14.73
CA VAL A 115 15.97 -32.11 15.54
C VAL A 115 15.79 -30.86 16.41
N ARG A 116 16.35 -30.89 17.62
CA ARG A 116 16.52 -29.72 18.49
C ARG A 116 17.97 -29.25 18.39
N LEU A 117 18.18 -28.02 17.95
CA LEU A 117 19.49 -27.37 17.92
C LEU A 117 19.73 -26.70 19.26
N ASP A 118 20.54 -27.37 20.07
CA ASP A 118 21.04 -26.85 21.33
C ASP A 118 22.03 -25.70 21.09
N ASN A 119 21.91 -24.61 21.85
CA ASN A 119 22.81 -23.45 21.75
C ASN A 119 23.09 -23.03 20.29
N CYS A 120 22.03 -22.94 19.47
CA CYS A 120 22.13 -22.74 18.02
C CYS A 120 22.94 -21.49 17.65
N HIS A 121 22.77 -20.42 18.43
CA HIS A 121 23.50 -19.16 18.30
C HIS A 121 25.02 -19.28 18.49
N SER A 122 25.52 -20.36 19.08
CA SER A 122 26.96 -20.62 19.27
C SER A 122 27.54 -21.57 18.21
N THR A 123 26.72 -22.04 17.28
CA THR A 123 27.15 -22.90 16.17
C THR A 123 27.44 -22.05 14.93
N PRO A 124 28.62 -22.17 14.30
CA PRO A 124 28.90 -21.43 13.07
C PRO A 124 27.85 -21.71 11.99
N LEU A 125 27.28 -20.64 11.41
CA LEU A 125 26.14 -20.72 10.50
C LEU A 125 26.38 -21.68 9.33
N HIS A 126 27.56 -21.64 8.69
CA HIS A 126 27.88 -22.49 7.54
C HIS A 126 27.94 -23.98 7.89
N VAL A 127 28.34 -24.30 9.13
CA VAL A 127 28.35 -25.69 9.61
C VAL A 127 26.93 -26.18 9.82
N ALA A 128 26.11 -25.41 10.52
CA ALA A 128 24.71 -25.77 10.78
C ALA A 128 23.91 -25.89 9.46
N GLU A 129 24.12 -24.97 8.52
CA GLU A 129 23.48 -24.96 7.21
C GLU A 129 23.80 -26.25 6.44
N TYR A 130 25.08 -26.60 6.31
CA TYR A 130 25.49 -27.84 5.64
C TYR A 130 24.90 -29.10 6.29
N MET A 131 24.94 -29.19 7.62
CA MET A 131 24.42 -30.36 8.32
C MET A 131 22.90 -30.49 8.17
N LEU A 132 22.17 -29.38 8.23
CA LEU A 132 20.72 -29.39 8.02
C LEU A 132 20.34 -29.71 6.57
N ASP A 133 21.13 -29.27 5.59
CA ASP A 133 20.92 -29.64 4.18
C ASP A 133 21.10 -31.15 3.96
N VAL A 134 22.14 -31.73 4.57
CA VAL A 134 22.33 -33.19 4.59
C VAL A 134 21.14 -33.89 5.26
N ALA A 135 20.68 -33.37 6.39
CA ALA A 135 19.54 -33.93 7.12
C ALA A 135 18.25 -33.89 6.27
N ARG A 136 18.00 -32.77 5.57
CA ARG A 136 16.83 -32.59 4.70
C ARG A 136 16.90 -33.40 3.41
N ALA A 137 18.11 -33.69 2.91
CA ALA A 137 18.28 -34.62 1.81
C ALA A 137 17.85 -36.05 2.19
N VAL A 138 18.03 -36.44 3.46
CA VAL A 138 17.54 -37.72 3.99
C VAL A 138 16.05 -37.67 4.36
N ASN A 139 15.60 -36.59 4.99
CA ASN A 139 14.21 -36.36 5.40
C ASN A 139 13.73 -34.97 4.97
N PRO A 140 13.05 -34.83 3.81
CA PRO A 140 12.61 -33.53 3.31
C PRO A 140 11.62 -32.79 4.22
N ASN A 141 10.93 -33.50 5.12
CA ASN A 141 9.95 -32.94 6.05
C ASN A 141 10.52 -32.75 7.47
N LEU A 142 11.84 -32.69 7.62
CA LEU A 142 12.51 -32.54 8.91
C LEU A 142 12.04 -31.28 9.65
N TYR A 143 11.45 -31.45 10.82
CA TYR A 143 11.07 -30.36 11.71
C TYR A 143 12.29 -29.90 12.54
N VAL A 144 12.63 -28.61 12.47
CA VAL A 144 13.81 -28.07 13.15
C VAL A 144 13.38 -27.10 14.23
N VAL A 145 13.76 -27.39 15.48
CA VAL A 145 13.53 -26.52 16.63
C VAL A 145 14.88 -26.01 17.11
N ALA A 146 14.98 -24.72 17.44
CA ALA A 146 16.24 -24.14 17.91
C ALA A 146 16.09 -23.40 19.23
N GLU A 147 17.05 -23.62 20.11
CA GLU A 147 17.34 -22.73 21.23
C GLU A 147 18.20 -21.58 20.72
N LEU A 148 17.57 -20.41 20.54
CA LEU A 148 18.18 -19.26 19.89
C LEU A 148 17.83 -17.99 20.68
N PHE A 149 18.86 -17.44 21.34
CA PHE A 149 18.75 -16.28 22.22
C PHE A 149 19.88 -15.29 21.90
N THR A 150 19.84 -14.67 20.71
CA THR A 150 20.87 -13.70 20.34
C THR A 150 20.71 -12.35 21.06
N GLY A 151 19.56 -12.13 21.72
CA GLY A 151 19.18 -10.83 22.29
C GLY A 151 18.77 -9.80 21.24
N ASN A 152 18.76 -10.16 19.94
CA ASN A 152 18.38 -9.30 18.83
C ASN A 152 17.56 -10.07 17.79
N GLU A 153 16.31 -9.69 17.58
CA GLU A 153 15.41 -10.35 16.64
C GLU A 153 15.90 -10.31 15.18
N GLU A 154 16.65 -9.29 14.78
CA GLU A 154 17.25 -9.23 13.44
C GLU A 154 18.31 -10.31 13.27
N LEU A 155 19.12 -10.57 14.31
CA LEU A 155 20.09 -11.66 14.30
C LEU A 155 19.40 -13.01 14.32
N ASP A 156 18.35 -13.19 15.13
CA ASP A 156 17.56 -14.41 15.14
C ASP A 156 17.02 -14.74 13.73
N ASN A 157 16.55 -13.71 12.99
CA ASN A 157 16.03 -13.87 11.64
C ASN A 157 17.07 -14.36 10.63
N ILE A 158 18.35 -13.99 10.79
CA ILE A 158 19.44 -14.52 9.95
C ILE A 158 19.54 -16.03 10.13
N PHE A 159 19.55 -16.52 11.37
CA PHE A 159 19.62 -17.94 11.66
C PHE A 159 18.37 -18.67 11.17
N VAL A 160 17.17 -18.15 11.45
CA VAL A 160 15.91 -18.78 11.03
C VAL A 160 15.84 -18.93 9.52
N THR A 161 16.19 -17.87 8.78
CA THR A 161 16.07 -17.84 7.32
C THR A 161 17.12 -18.73 6.65
N ARG A 162 18.38 -18.66 7.08
CA ARG A 162 19.46 -19.45 6.47
C ARG A 162 19.36 -20.92 6.82
N LEU A 163 19.07 -21.25 8.08
CA LEU A 163 19.04 -22.62 8.54
C LEU A 163 17.70 -23.31 8.28
N GLY A 164 16.66 -22.57 7.87
CA GLY A 164 15.31 -23.10 7.67
C GLY A 164 14.71 -23.63 8.99
N ILE A 165 14.89 -22.90 10.08
CA ILE A 165 14.36 -23.29 11.40
C ILE A 165 12.84 -23.24 11.37
N SER A 166 12.19 -24.33 11.79
CA SER A 166 10.73 -24.45 11.81
C SER A 166 10.12 -23.77 13.02
N SER A 167 10.75 -23.85 14.21
CA SER A 167 10.28 -23.15 15.40
C SER A 167 11.39 -22.76 16.36
N LEU A 168 11.21 -21.63 17.05
CA LEU A 168 12.09 -21.18 18.13
C LEU A 168 11.53 -21.61 19.49
N ILE A 169 12.41 -22.08 20.37
CA ILE A 169 12.03 -22.40 21.74
C ILE A 169 11.70 -21.10 22.48
N ARG A 170 10.58 -21.11 23.19
CA ARG A 170 10.15 -20.07 24.14
C ARG A 170 9.81 -20.74 25.45
N GLU A 171 10.10 -20.09 26.57
CA GLU A 171 10.02 -20.71 27.89
C GLU A 171 9.05 -19.95 28.80
N ALA A 172 8.02 -20.61 29.32
CA ALA A 172 7.08 -19.98 30.25
C ALA A 172 7.74 -19.62 31.59
N MET A 173 8.77 -20.37 31.98
CA MET A 173 9.61 -20.08 33.15
C MET A 173 10.41 -18.77 33.07
N SER A 174 10.53 -18.16 31.89
CA SER A 174 11.12 -16.82 31.75
C SER A 174 10.22 -15.70 32.26
N ALA A 175 8.93 -15.97 32.47
CA ALA A 175 8.00 -15.02 33.06
C ALA A 175 8.23 -14.91 34.57
N GLY A 176 8.42 -13.67 35.03
CA GLY A 176 8.58 -13.35 36.46
C GLY A 176 7.25 -13.26 37.22
N ASP A 177 6.14 -13.03 36.52
CA ASP A 177 4.79 -12.98 37.06
C ASP A 177 3.75 -13.46 36.03
N SER A 178 2.48 -13.50 36.44
CA SER A 178 1.38 -13.98 35.61
C SER A 178 1.12 -13.10 34.38
N HIS A 179 1.36 -11.78 34.51
CA HIS A 179 1.19 -10.82 33.42
C HIS A 179 2.22 -11.06 32.31
N GLU A 180 3.48 -11.27 32.67
CA GLU A 180 4.53 -11.58 31.69
C GLU A 180 4.28 -12.92 30.99
N GLU A 181 3.74 -13.94 31.68
CA GLU A 181 3.35 -15.20 31.05
C GLU A 181 2.22 -14.99 30.04
N GLY A 182 1.21 -14.20 30.39
CA GLY A 182 0.15 -13.77 29.48
C GLY A 182 0.68 -13.00 28.27
N ARG A 183 1.64 -12.09 28.46
CA ARG A 183 2.30 -11.33 27.38
C ARG A 183 3.03 -12.25 26.40
N LEU A 184 3.68 -13.31 26.87
CA LEU A 184 4.32 -14.30 26.01
C LEU A 184 3.28 -15.04 25.14
N VAL A 185 2.13 -15.41 25.72
CA VAL A 185 1.01 -15.99 24.94
C VAL A 185 0.46 -14.98 23.93
N TYR A 186 0.27 -13.72 24.30
CA TYR A 186 -0.20 -12.69 23.36
C TYR A 186 0.75 -12.56 22.16
N ARG A 187 2.06 -12.60 22.42
CA ARG A 187 3.10 -12.42 21.39
C ARG A 187 3.23 -13.62 20.45
N TYR A 188 3.20 -14.84 21.00
CA TYR A 188 3.52 -16.06 20.25
C TYR A 188 2.29 -16.95 19.97
N GLY A 189 1.14 -16.58 20.52
CA GLY A 189 -0.06 -17.40 20.56
C GLY A 189 -1.01 -17.27 19.38
N GLY A 190 -0.74 -16.42 18.39
CA GLY A 190 -1.51 -16.38 17.14
C GLY A 190 -2.00 -14.99 16.75
N GLU A 191 -2.98 -14.94 15.86
CA GLU A 191 -3.56 -13.67 15.40
C GLU A 191 -4.49 -13.06 16.45
N PRO A 192 -4.64 -11.74 16.56
CA PRO A 192 -5.65 -11.13 17.41
C PRO A 192 -7.09 -11.58 17.08
N VAL A 193 -7.95 -11.69 18.10
CA VAL A 193 -9.39 -11.89 17.89
C VAL A 193 -9.97 -10.73 17.06
N GLY A 194 -10.71 -11.07 16.00
CA GLY A 194 -11.24 -10.07 15.07
C GLY A 194 -10.24 -9.58 14.02
N ALA A 195 -9.12 -10.30 13.83
CA ALA A 195 -8.14 -9.98 12.79
C ALA A 195 -8.77 -9.81 11.40
N MET A 196 -8.19 -8.90 10.63
CA MET A 196 -8.56 -8.59 9.26
C MET A 196 -8.43 -9.82 8.36
N VAL A 197 -9.40 -9.99 7.46
CA VAL A 197 -9.46 -11.17 6.59
C VAL A 197 -8.42 -11.05 5.48
N GLN A 198 -7.33 -11.82 5.59
CA GLN A 198 -6.25 -11.80 4.61
C GLN A 198 -6.69 -12.33 3.23
N PRO A 199 -6.24 -11.73 2.12
CA PRO A 199 -6.54 -12.21 0.77
C PRO A 199 -5.84 -13.54 0.49
N SER A 200 -6.45 -14.39 -0.35
CA SER A 200 -5.91 -15.72 -0.68
C SER A 200 -4.62 -15.65 -1.50
N LEU A 201 -4.47 -14.58 -2.28
CA LEU A 201 -3.24 -14.24 -2.97
C LEU A 201 -2.68 -12.99 -2.30
N ARG A 202 -1.46 -13.10 -1.77
CA ARG A 202 -0.71 -11.97 -1.20
C ARG A 202 0.77 -12.12 -1.50
N PRO A 203 1.53 -11.01 -1.54
CA PRO A 203 2.98 -11.07 -1.49
C PRO A 203 3.45 -11.87 -0.28
N LEU A 204 4.63 -12.48 -0.38
CA LEU A 204 5.28 -13.08 0.78
C LEU A 204 5.65 -11.95 1.74
N MET A 205 5.08 -11.99 2.95
CA MET A 205 5.31 -10.98 3.99
C MET A 205 6.12 -11.59 5.13
N PRO A 206 7.03 -10.80 5.75
CA PRO A 206 7.70 -11.23 6.97
C PRO A 206 6.68 -11.47 8.09
N CYS A 207 6.93 -12.46 8.94
CA CYS A 207 6.12 -12.77 10.12
C CYS A 207 7.03 -13.18 11.29
N ILE A 208 6.48 -13.15 12.50
CA ILE A 208 7.17 -13.67 13.69
C ILE A 208 7.45 -15.17 13.47
N ALA A 209 8.69 -15.59 13.75
CA ALA A 209 9.06 -17.00 13.68
C ALA A 209 8.15 -17.85 14.58
N HIS A 210 7.72 -19.01 14.09
CA HIS A 210 6.86 -19.91 14.85
C HIS A 210 7.52 -20.29 16.19
N ALA A 211 6.73 -20.35 17.26
CA ALA A 211 7.21 -20.73 18.58
C ALA A 211 6.92 -22.22 18.88
N MET A 212 7.85 -22.84 19.59
CA MET A 212 7.58 -24.01 20.44
C MET A 212 7.62 -23.53 21.89
N PHE A 213 6.44 -23.33 22.47
CA PHE A 213 6.29 -22.72 23.79
C PHE A 213 6.28 -23.80 24.86
N LEU A 214 7.38 -23.90 25.61
CA LEU A 214 7.58 -24.92 26.63
C LEU A 214 7.15 -24.40 28.00
N ASP A 215 6.37 -25.20 28.73
CA ASP A 215 6.01 -24.89 30.11
C ASP A 215 7.27 -24.80 30.97
N VAL A 216 8.16 -25.78 30.79
CA VAL A 216 9.47 -25.86 31.42
C VAL A 216 10.43 -26.66 30.53
N THR A 217 11.64 -26.14 30.37
CA THR A 217 12.75 -26.83 29.70
C THR A 217 13.55 -27.66 30.70
N HIS A 218 14.45 -28.49 30.20
CA HIS A 218 15.27 -29.34 31.07
C HIS A 218 16.38 -28.57 31.79
N ASP A 219 16.66 -27.33 31.35
CA ASP A 219 17.66 -26.44 31.96
C ASP A 219 17.06 -25.43 32.93
N ASN A 220 15.73 -25.25 32.91
CA ASN A 220 15.07 -24.36 33.84
C ASN A 220 15.23 -24.82 35.30
N GLU A 221 15.27 -23.84 36.21
CA GLU A 221 15.18 -24.10 37.64
C GLU A 221 13.84 -24.75 38.00
N CYS A 222 13.80 -25.43 39.15
CA CYS A 222 12.59 -26.14 39.57
C CYS A 222 11.40 -25.19 39.75
N PRO A 223 10.29 -25.35 39.01
CA PRO A 223 9.13 -24.46 39.10
C PRO A 223 8.52 -24.39 40.50
N ILE A 224 8.58 -25.48 41.26
CA ILE A 224 8.06 -25.55 42.63
C ILE A 224 8.91 -24.72 43.61
N GLN A 225 10.21 -24.62 43.36
CA GLN A 225 11.14 -23.85 44.18
C GLN A 225 11.05 -22.35 43.87
N LEU A 226 10.95 -22.01 42.59
CA LEU A 226 10.82 -20.63 42.13
C LEU A 226 9.43 -20.05 42.38
N ARG A 227 8.38 -20.87 42.19
CA ARG A 227 6.98 -20.46 42.27
C ARG A 227 6.25 -21.25 43.36
N SER A 228 5.48 -22.25 42.96
CA SER A 228 4.66 -23.10 43.82
C SER A 228 4.27 -24.39 43.10
N ALA A 229 4.04 -25.48 43.84
CA ALA A 229 3.44 -26.69 43.28
C ALA A 229 2.02 -26.47 42.72
N LEU A 230 1.33 -25.42 43.18
CA LEU A 230 0.00 -25.08 42.68
C LEU A 230 0.03 -24.42 41.28
N ASP A 231 1.17 -23.86 40.85
CA ASP A 231 1.26 -23.06 39.63
C ASP A 231 1.35 -23.89 38.34
N SER A 232 1.83 -25.13 38.44
CA SER A 232 2.13 -25.93 37.25
C SER A 232 0.92 -26.20 36.35
N LEU A 233 -0.28 -26.33 36.95
CA LEU A 233 -1.54 -26.52 36.24
C LEU A 233 -2.01 -25.23 35.51
N PRO A 234 -2.18 -24.08 36.18
CA PRO A 234 -2.58 -22.85 35.50
C PRO A 234 -1.57 -22.35 34.48
N SER A 235 -0.26 -22.42 34.72
CA SER A 235 0.74 -22.07 33.70
C SER A 235 0.67 -23.00 32.49
N SER A 236 0.49 -24.30 32.71
CA SER A 236 0.25 -25.25 31.60
C SER A 236 -0.98 -24.90 30.78
N ALA A 237 -2.04 -24.39 31.41
CA ALA A 237 -3.26 -24.00 30.73
C ALA A 237 -3.05 -22.74 29.89
N ILE A 238 -2.35 -21.74 30.43
CA ILE A 238 -1.97 -20.51 29.72
C ILE A 238 -1.17 -20.86 28.46
N VAL A 239 -0.11 -21.67 28.60
CA VAL A 239 0.71 -22.14 27.47
C VAL A 239 -0.11 -22.94 26.45
N SER A 240 -0.97 -23.87 26.91
CA SER A 240 -1.80 -24.71 26.03
C SER A 240 -2.85 -23.93 25.25
N MET A 241 -3.20 -22.72 25.68
CA MET A 241 -4.13 -21.84 24.96
C MET A 241 -3.46 -21.03 23.85
N ALA A 242 -2.13 -20.99 23.78
CA ALA A 242 -1.41 -20.43 22.64
C ALA A 242 -1.63 -21.26 21.35
N CYS A 243 -1.80 -20.61 20.20
CA CYS A 243 -1.86 -21.25 18.89
C CYS A 243 -0.45 -21.50 18.31
N CYS A 244 0.38 -22.22 19.07
CA CYS A 244 1.72 -22.65 18.67
C CYS A 244 1.99 -24.07 19.18
N ALA A 245 3.16 -24.64 18.88
CA ALA A 245 3.54 -25.93 19.44
C ALA A 245 3.82 -25.78 20.94
N THR A 246 3.46 -26.77 21.76
CA THR A 246 3.70 -26.74 23.21
C THR A 246 4.43 -27.99 23.69
N GLY A 247 5.02 -27.93 24.90
CA GLY A 247 5.65 -29.10 25.52
C GLY A 247 6.18 -28.86 26.93
N SER A 248 6.45 -29.94 27.66
CA SER A 248 7.05 -29.91 29.01
C SER A 248 8.18 -30.93 29.11
N THR A 249 9.08 -30.70 30.06
CA THR A 249 10.08 -31.70 30.47
C THR A 249 9.48 -32.65 31.51
N ARG A 250 9.80 -33.95 31.39
CA ARG A 250 9.36 -34.96 32.36
C ARG A 250 9.81 -34.63 33.79
N GLY A 251 8.94 -34.84 34.76
CA GLY A 251 9.13 -34.42 36.15
C GLY A 251 8.30 -33.18 36.52
N TYR A 252 7.96 -32.35 35.54
CA TYR A 252 7.07 -31.20 35.73
C TYR A 252 5.65 -31.63 36.08
N ASP A 253 5.08 -32.48 35.22
CA ASP A 253 3.72 -32.99 35.37
C ASP A 253 3.55 -33.86 36.63
N GLU A 254 4.62 -34.56 37.01
CA GLU A 254 4.71 -35.33 38.25
C GLU A 254 4.92 -34.48 39.51
N LEU A 255 5.15 -33.16 39.40
CA LEU A 255 5.46 -32.23 40.49
C LEU A 255 6.71 -32.63 41.30
N VAL A 256 7.85 -32.83 40.61
CA VAL A 256 9.15 -33.10 41.26
C VAL A 256 9.69 -31.80 41.90
N PRO A 257 9.90 -31.72 43.23
CA PRO A 257 10.18 -30.47 43.93
C PRO A 257 11.68 -30.08 43.98
N HIS A 258 12.45 -30.55 43.01
CA HIS A 258 13.86 -30.22 42.86
C HIS A 258 14.27 -30.29 41.40
N GLN A 259 15.32 -29.54 41.05
CA GLN A 259 15.89 -29.60 39.71
C GLN A 259 16.53 -30.97 39.47
N ILE A 260 16.19 -31.60 38.35
CA ILE A 260 16.73 -32.88 37.94
C ILE A 260 18.07 -32.61 37.26
N SER A 261 19.16 -33.07 37.88
CA SER A 261 20.50 -32.81 37.34
C SER A 261 20.77 -33.69 36.13
N VAL A 262 20.99 -33.08 34.97
CA VAL A 262 21.40 -33.79 33.74
C VAL A 262 22.78 -34.45 33.83
N VAL A 263 23.56 -34.17 34.87
CA VAL A 263 24.92 -34.71 35.09
C VAL A 263 24.99 -35.71 36.25
N LYS A 264 24.27 -35.47 37.34
CA LYS A 264 24.45 -36.21 38.61
C LYS A 264 23.27 -37.11 38.98
N GLU A 265 22.16 -37.04 38.26
CA GLU A 265 20.99 -37.85 38.58
C GLU A 265 21.17 -39.28 38.08
N GLU A 266 21.03 -40.25 38.98
CA GLU A 266 21.16 -41.69 38.68
C GLU A 266 19.85 -42.45 38.91
N ARG A 267 18.84 -41.80 39.52
CA ARG A 267 17.54 -42.42 39.79
C ARG A 267 16.71 -42.54 38.52
N PHE A 268 15.84 -43.55 38.49
CA PHE A 268 14.95 -43.77 37.35
C PHE A 268 13.69 -42.90 37.45
N TYR A 269 13.16 -42.49 36.31
CA TYR A 269 11.79 -42.02 36.29
C TYR A 269 10.82 -43.17 36.62
N PRO A 270 9.76 -42.93 37.40
CA PRO A 270 8.71 -43.91 37.65
C PRO A 270 8.10 -44.48 36.37
N LYS A 271 7.64 -45.73 36.38
CA LYS A 271 6.97 -46.34 35.21
C LYS A 271 5.48 -45.98 35.20
N TRP A 272 4.87 -45.95 34.01
CA TRP A 272 3.43 -45.73 33.88
C TRP A 272 2.63 -46.95 34.37
N ASN A 273 1.66 -46.72 35.25
CA ASN A 273 0.65 -47.71 35.65
C ASN A 273 -0.69 -46.98 35.91
N PRO A 274 -1.75 -47.21 35.09
CA PRO A 274 -3.05 -46.58 35.26
C PRO A 274 -3.70 -46.79 36.64
N ALA A 275 -3.35 -47.88 37.33
CA ALA A 275 -3.86 -48.22 38.65
C ALA A 275 -2.94 -47.78 39.80
N ALA A 276 -1.87 -47.03 39.51
CA ALA A 276 -0.93 -46.57 40.53
C ALA A 276 -1.62 -45.64 41.53
N PRO A 277 -1.47 -45.87 42.84
CA PRO A 277 -1.89 -44.90 43.84
C PRO A 277 -0.97 -43.66 43.80
N PRO A 278 -1.48 -42.45 44.14
CA PRO A 278 -0.66 -41.22 44.17
C PRO A 278 0.58 -41.30 45.05
N SER A 279 0.57 -42.17 46.06
CA SER A 279 1.68 -42.39 46.99
C SER A 279 2.79 -43.31 46.47
N SER A 280 2.65 -43.89 45.27
CA SER A 280 3.65 -44.79 44.71
C SER A 280 4.91 -44.02 44.29
N ALA A 281 6.08 -44.44 44.79
CA ALA A 281 7.34 -43.80 44.44
C ALA A 281 7.89 -44.27 43.07
N GLY A 282 7.63 -45.52 42.68
CA GLY A 282 8.16 -46.13 41.45
C GLY A 282 7.17 -46.22 40.29
N GLU A 283 5.92 -45.81 40.50
CA GLU A 283 4.86 -45.84 39.49
C GLU A 283 4.10 -44.52 39.43
N VAL A 284 3.72 -44.07 38.24
CA VAL A 284 2.89 -42.88 38.01
C VAL A 284 1.63 -43.26 37.26
N GLY A 285 0.53 -42.60 37.61
CA GLY A 285 -0.78 -42.81 36.99
C GLY A 285 -1.53 -41.49 36.81
N PRO A 286 -2.81 -41.54 36.40
CA PRO A 286 -3.63 -40.34 36.16
C PRO A 286 -3.73 -39.40 37.36
N HIS A 287 -3.63 -39.92 38.59
CA HIS A 287 -3.76 -39.15 39.83
C HIS A 287 -2.43 -38.60 40.37
N THR A 288 -1.31 -38.83 39.68
CA THR A 288 0.00 -38.28 40.07
C THR A 288 0.12 -36.84 39.59
N GLY A 289 0.41 -35.91 40.50
CA GLY A 289 0.69 -34.51 40.18
C GLY A 289 -0.44 -33.87 39.36
N ILE A 290 -0.08 -33.26 38.23
CA ILE A 290 -1.01 -32.62 37.29
C ILE A 290 -1.30 -33.45 36.03
N ILE A 291 -0.87 -34.71 35.96
CA ILE A 291 -0.95 -35.55 34.74
C ILE A 291 -2.37 -35.57 34.14
N ALA A 292 -3.41 -35.80 34.95
CA ALA A 292 -4.79 -35.76 34.46
C ALA A 292 -5.17 -34.38 33.87
N GLY A 293 -4.74 -33.30 34.52
CA GLY A 293 -4.93 -31.94 34.02
C GLY A 293 -4.21 -31.69 32.70
N LYS A 294 -2.94 -32.10 32.58
CA LYS A 294 -2.17 -31.97 31.34
C LYS A 294 -2.78 -32.76 30.19
N LEU A 295 -3.29 -33.97 30.45
CA LEU A 295 -3.99 -34.76 29.45
C LEU A 295 -5.23 -34.04 28.91
N ALA A 296 -6.04 -33.45 29.80
CA ALA A 296 -7.22 -32.67 29.39
C ALA A 296 -6.84 -31.42 28.57
N LEU A 297 -5.81 -30.69 29.02
CA LEU A 297 -5.29 -29.52 28.29
C LEU A 297 -4.74 -29.88 26.90
N ASN A 298 -4.01 -31.00 26.78
CA ASN A 298 -3.48 -31.47 25.49
C ASN A 298 -4.61 -31.87 24.52
N LYS A 299 -5.64 -32.56 25.02
CA LYS A 299 -6.84 -32.89 24.22
C LYS A 299 -7.54 -31.63 23.74
N LEU A 300 -7.73 -30.65 24.64
CA LEU A 300 -8.32 -29.36 24.29
C LEU A 300 -7.48 -28.63 23.24
N HIS A 301 -6.16 -28.51 23.44
CA HIS A 301 -5.26 -27.87 22.50
C HIS A 301 -5.33 -28.52 21.11
N GLN A 302 -5.33 -29.85 21.04
CA GLN A 302 -5.46 -30.60 19.78
C GLN A 302 -6.81 -30.36 19.10
N GLU A 303 -7.91 -30.34 19.87
CA GLU A 303 -9.25 -30.02 19.37
C GLU A 303 -9.29 -28.61 18.77
N LEU A 304 -8.78 -27.62 19.50
CA LEU A 304 -8.77 -26.22 19.08
C LEU A 304 -7.92 -26.03 17.82
N ALA A 305 -6.73 -26.63 17.78
CA ALA A 305 -5.85 -26.58 16.61
C ALA A 305 -6.52 -27.20 15.37
N SER A 306 -7.06 -28.41 15.49
CA SER A 306 -7.70 -29.12 14.36
C SER A 306 -8.97 -28.44 13.86
N LYS A 307 -9.72 -27.76 14.74
CA LYS A 307 -10.92 -27.02 14.35
C LYS A 307 -10.65 -25.61 13.83
N GLY A 308 -9.41 -25.12 13.90
CA GLY A 308 -8.99 -23.82 13.36
C GLY A 308 -9.23 -22.64 14.31
N PHE A 309 -9.11 -22.87 15.62
CA PHE A 309 -9.09 -21.81 16.62
C PHE A 309 -7.71 -21.17 16.62
N MET A 310 -7.53 -20.17 15.76
CA MET A 310 -6.22 -19.59 15.45
C MET A 310 -6.06 -18.13 15.91
N GLN A 311 -7.13 -17.54 16.43
CA GLN A 311 -7.09 -16.21 17.00
C GLN A 311 -6.99 -16.26 18.52
N VAL A 312 -6.22 -15.36 19.12
CA VAL A 312 -5.97 -15.29 20.56
C VAL A 312 -6.22 -13.89 21.10
N TYR A 313 -6.79 -13.82 22.30
CA TYR A 313 -6.93 -12.62 23.11
C TYR A 313 -6.54 -12.96 24.54
N VAL A 314 -5.71 -12.12 25.16
CA VAL A 314 -5.22 -12.32 26.53
C VAL A 314 -5.67 -11.13 27.37
N ASP A 315 -6.24 -11.43 28.52
CA ASP A 315 -6.76 -10.45 29.46
C ASP A 315 -6.20 -10.70 30.86
N GLN A 316 -5.66 -9.65 31.49
CA GLN A 316 -5.20 -9.69 32.87
C GLN A 316 -6.38 -9.31 33.77
N VAL A 317 -7.09 -10.31 34.28
CA VAL A 317 -8.31 -10.11 35.08
C VAL A 317 -7.99 -9.55 36.47
N ASP A 318 -6.90 -10.02 37.06
CA ASP A 318 -6.32 -9.54 38.32
C ASP A 318 -4.82 -9.91 38.35
N SER A 319 -4.06 -9.42 39.31
CA SER A 319 -2.61 -9.67 39.48
C SER A 319 -2.18 -11.15 39.37
N ASP A 320 -3.04 -12.10 39.76
CA ASP A 320 -2.76 -13.55 39.68
C ASP A 320 -3.69 -14.30 38.71
N ILE A 321 -4.56 -13.61 37.97
CA ILE A 321 -5.59 -14.22 37.13
C ILE A 321 -5.43 -13.77 35.68
N VAL A 322 -5.11 -14.73 34.83
CA VAL A 322 -4.99 -14.53 33.38
C VAL A 322 -6.12 -15.26 32.70
N ALA A 323 -6.83 -14.56 31.81
CA ALA A 323 -7.80 -15.17 30.92
C ALA A 323 -7.26 -15.21 29.49
N VAL A 324 -7.22 -16.40 28.89
CA VAL A 324 -6.82 -16.59 27.50
C VAL A 324 -8.01 -17.08 26.68
N THR A 325 -8.39 -16.30 25.68
CA THR A 325 -9.43 -16.66 24.71
C THR A 325 -8.77 -17.17 23.44
N ARG A 326 -9.13 -18.37 23.00
CA ARG A 326 -8.81 -18.90 21.66
C ARG A 326 -10.09 -18.92 20.83
N HIS A 327 -10.10 -18.27 19.67
CA HIS A 327 -11.27 -18.03 18.82
C HIS A 327 -11.12 -18.65 17.43
N CYS A 328 -12.19 -19.25 16.92
CA CYS A 328 -12.26 -19.73 15.55
C CYS A 328 -12.89 -18.66 14.64
N PRO A 329 -12.14 -18.02 13.72
CA PRO A 329 -12.69 -16.96 12.85
C PRO A 329 -13.72 -17.46 11.84
N ASN A 330 -13.88 -18.78 11.68
CA ASN A 330 -14.82 -19.37 10.73
C ASN A 330 -16.18 -19.68 11.36
N THR A 331 -16.19 -20.22 12.58
CA THR A 331 -17.43 -20.58 13.29
C THR A 331 -17.84 -19.53 14.31
N HIS A 332 -16.93 -18.61 14.67
CA HIS A 332 -17.06 -17.64 15.75
C HIS A 332 -17.32 -18.24 17.13
N GLN A 333 -16.96 -19.51 17.31
CA GLN A 333 -16.88 -20.13 18.63
C GLN A 333 -15.53 -19.76 19.27
N SER A 334 -15.56 -19.57 20.58
CA SER A 334 -14.39 -19.30 21.41
C SER A 334 -14.27 -20.35 22.51
N VAL A 335 -13.05 -20.57 22.98
CA VAL A 335 -12.80 -21.17 24.29
C VAL A 335 -12.07 -20.14 25.14
N VAL A 336 -12.63 -19.83 26.32
CA VAL A 336 -12.08 -18.86 27.27
C VAL A 336 -11.58 -19.62 28.48
N SER A 337 -10.26 -19.66 28.69
CA SER A 337 -9.64 -20.28 29.85
C SER A 337 -9.24 -19.22 30.86
N VAL A 338 -9.77 -19.32 32.07
CA VAL A 338 -9.43 -18.46 33.22
C VAL A 338 -8.51 -19.25 34.13
N CYS A 339 -7.30 -18.76 34.30
CA CYS A 339 -6.22 -19.41 35.01
C CYS A 339 -5.85 -18.56 36.24
N ARG A 340 -6.11 -19.08 37.44
CA ARG A 340 -5.65 -18.46 38.68
C ARG A 340 -4.30 -19.08 39.05
N THR A 341 -3.26 -18.34 38.72
CA THR A 341 -1.85 -18.73 38.90
C THR A 341 -1.45 -18.74 40.38
N ALA A 342 -0.28 -19.30 40.65
CA ALA A 342 0.30 -19.36 41.99
C ALA A 342 1.82 -19.09 41.94
N PHE A 343 2.24 -17.97 41.34
CA PHE A 343 3.64 -17.57 41.20
C PHE A 343 4.40 -17.48 42.52
N TRP A 344 3.68 -17.31 43.64
CA TRP A 344 4.25 -17.25 44.98
C TRP A 344 3.77 -18.41 45.86
N ASN A 345 4.64 -18.96 46.69
CA ASN A 345 4.26 -20.07 47.56
C ASN A 345 3.19 -19.63 48.60
N PRO A 346 1.98 -20.25 48.64
CA PRO A 346 0.92 -19.87 49.57
C PRO A 346 1.28 -20.01 51.06
N LYS A 347 2.36 -20.73 51.40
CA LYS A 347 2.86 -20.82 52.78
C LYS A 347 3.46 -19.50 53.29
N HIS A 348 3.91 -18.65 52.37
CA HIS A 348 4.63 -17.41 52.68
C HIS A 348 4.05 -16.18 51.97
N HIS A 349 3.01 -16.36 51.15
CA HIS A 349 2.34 -15.31 50.40
C HIS A 349 0.82 -15.43 50.57
N GLU A 350 0.16 -14.30 50.84
CA GLU A 350 -1.28 -14.24 51.03
C GLU A 350 -1.97 -13.78 49.73
N TYR A 351 -2.72 -14.69 49.11
CA TYR A 351 -3.51 -14.40 47.92
C TYR A 351 -4.82 -13.70 48.28
N GLY A 352 -5.24 -12.71 47.48
CA GLY A 352 -6.52 -12.03 47.66
C GLY A 352 -7.71 -13.01 47.67
N THR A 353 -8.59 -12.93 48.67
CA THR A 353 -9.76 -13.81 48.75
C THR A 353 -10.90 -13.39 47.83
N SER A 354 -10.93 -12.11 47.43
CA SER A 354 -11.89 -11.57 46.47
C SER A 354 -11.41 -11.85 45.05
N VAL A 355 -12.23 -12.53 44.26
CA VAL A 355 -12.01 -12.73 42.82
C VAL A 355 -13.02 -11.87 42.08
N PRO A 356 -12.58 -10.96 41.19
CA PRO A 356 -13.51 -10.12 40.44
C PRO A 356 -14.39 -10.99 39.52
N PRO A 357 -15.67 -10.63 39.32
CA PRO A 357 -16.51 -11.32 38.34
C PRO A 357 -15.95 -11.12 36.93
N MET A 358 -16.17 -12.10 36.06
CA MET A 358 -15.76 -12.02 34.65
C MET A 358 -16.98 -11.83 33.76
N PHE A 359 -16.82 -10.98 32.75
CA PHE A 359 -17.83 -10.68 31.74
C PHE A 359 -17.42 -11.35 30.43
N ILE A 360 -18.01 -12.49 30.11
CA ILE A 360 -17.70 -13.24 28.90
C ILE A 360 -18.68 -12.85 27.79
N PRO A 361 -18.21 -12.26 26.66
CA PRO A 361 -19.07 -11.97 25.52
C PRO A 361 -19.51 -13.27 24.83
N GLY A 362 -20.81 -13.45 24.68
CA GLY A 362 -21.42 -14.63 24.07
C GLY A 362 -22.09 -15.57 25.07
N LYS A 363 -22.64 -16.66 24.55
CA LYS A 363 -23.31 -17.70 25.32
C LYS A 363 -22.35 -18.82 25.62
N ILE A 364 -22.11 -19.04 26.91
CA ILE A 364 -21.44 -20.21 27.46
C ILE A 364 -22.32 -21.42 27.17
N GLU A 365 -21.76 -22.37 26.43
CA GLU A 365 -22.41 -23.61 26.03
C GLU A 365 -22.13 -24.71 27.06
N GLU A 366 -20.90 -24.77 27.56
CA GLU A 366 -20.43 -25.76 28.53
C GLU A 366 -19.18 -25.23 29.27
N VAL A 367 -18.92 -25.84 30.42
CA VAL A 367 -17.60 -25.82 31.04
C VAL A 367 -16.80 -26.99 30.48
N VAL A 368 -15.86 -26.69 29.58
CA VAL A 368 -15.01 -27.67 28.90
C VAL A 368 -14.10 -28.37 29.91
N LEU A 369 -13.52 -27.58 30.82
CA LEU A 369 -12.59 -28.05 31.85
C LEU A 369 -12.79 -27.24 33.12
N GLU A 370 -12.96 -27.92 34.25
CA GLU A 370 -12.85 -27.39 35.59
C GLU A 370 -11.79 -28.21 36.31
N ALA A 371 -10.64 -27.61 36.62
CA ALA A 371 -9.52 -28.31 37.25
C ALA A 371 -8.89 -27.47 38.36
N ARG A 372 -8.52 -28.12 39.46
CA ARG A 372 -7.86 -27.47 40.60
C ARG A 372 -6.84 -28.38 41.24
N THR A 373 -5.62 -27.88 41.43
CA THR A 373 -4.62 -28.52 42.26
C THR A 373 -5.00 -28.38 43.73
N VAL A 374 -5.10 -29.49 44.46
CA VAL A 374 -5.46 -29.54 45.88
C VAL A 374 -4.38 -30.23 46.70
N ASP A 375 -4.07 -29.65 47.85
CA ASP A 375 -3.28 -30.28 48.91
C ASP A 375 -4.20 -31.20 49.72
N ARG A 376 -3.93 -32.50 49.71
CA ARG A 376 -4.71 -33.53 50.40
C ARG A 376 -4.25 -33.79 51.83
N HIS A 377 -3.32 -32.98 52.37
CA HIS A 377 -2.71 -33.19 53.69
C HIS A 377 -2.12 -34.60 53.85
N GLY A 378 -1.54 -35.13 52.77
CA GLY A 378 -0.79 -36.38 52.78
C GLY A 378 0.57 -36.21 53.49
N GLY A 379 1.18 -37.33 53.92
CA GLY A 379 2.55 -37.28 54.45
C GLY A 379 3.47 -36.59 53.45
N GLY A 380 4.05 -35.46 53.85
CA GLY A 380 4.74 -34.55 52.92
C GLY A 380 5.89 -35.20 52.15
N TYR A 381 6.31 -34.54 51.07
CA TYR A 381 7.34 -35.03 50.16
C TYR A 381 8.54 -35.68 50.86
N LYS A 382 8.83 -36.93 50.48
CA LYS A 382 10.05 -37.65 50.84
C LYS A 382 10.76 -38.11 49.57
N LYS A 383 12.00 -37.68 49.40
CA LYS A 383 12.86 -38.06 48.26
C LYS A 383 13.14 -39.56 48.28
N ASP A 384 12.78 -40.26 47.22
CA ASP A 384 13.09 -41.69 47.05
C ASP A 384 14.53 -41.92 46.58
N GLY A 385 15.11 -43.03 47.00
CA GLY A 385 16.51 -43.39 46.71
C GLY A 385 16.74 -43.99 45.33
N ASN A 386 15.71 -44.58 44.70
CA ASN A 386 15.80 -45.26 43.41
C ASN A 386 15.02 -44.54 42.30
N PHE A 387 14.00 -43.76 42.67
CA PHE A 387 13.10 -43.10 41.73
C PHE A 387 13.08 -41.57 41.89
N ILE A 388 12.87 -40.89 40.77
CA ILE A 388 12.58 -39.45 40.73
C ILE A 388 11.08 -39.28 41.00
N ASN A 389 10.69 -39.30 42.27
CA ASN A 389 9.30 -39.19 42.70
C ASN A 389 8.86 -37.73 42.89
N GLY A 390 7.58 -37.48 42.64
CA GLY A 390 6.90 -36.20 42.86
C GLY A 390 6.30 -36.05 44.25
N MET A 391 5.49 -35.01 44.44
CA MET A 391 4.80 -34.70 45.70
C MET A 391 3.42 -35.40 45.77
N PRO A 392 3.26 -36.51 46.53
CA PRO A 392 2.01 -37.28 46.59
C PRO A 392 0.85 -36.54 47.28
N GLU A 393 1.14 -35.50 48.06
CA GLU A 393 0.14 -34.67 48.74
C GLU A 393 -0.64 -33.76 47.78
N TYR A 394 -0.11 -33.47 46.60
CA TYR A 394 -0.79 -32.66 45.58
C TYR A 394 -1.43 -33.56 44.53
N THR A 395 -2.73 -33.36 44.33
CA THR A 395 -3.53 -34.04 43.29
C THR A 395 -4.42 -33.03 42.58
N VAL A 396 -4.93 -33.37 41.40
CA VAL A 396 -5.89 -32.52 40.68
C VAL A 396 -7.31 -33.05 40.84
N GLU A 397 -8.22 -32.18 41.30
CA GLU A 397 -9.67 -32.37 41.13
C GLU A 397 -10.04 -31.89 39.73
N ILE A 398 -10.67 -32.74 38.92
CA ILE A 398 -10.98 -32.44 37.53
C ILE A 398 -12.42 -32.85 37.17
N LYS A 399 -13.09 -32.01 36.40
CA LYS A 399 -14.34 -32.30 35.69
C LYS A 399 -14.21 -31.78 34.26
N GLU A 400 -14.71 -32.54 33.30
CA GLU A 400 -14.68 -32.21 31.87
C GLU A 400 -16.11 -32.22 31.32
N HIS A 401 -16.42 -31.30 30.40
CA HIS A 401 -17.69 -31.23 29.68
C HIS A 401 -18.95 -31.26 30.56
N ILE A 402 -19.01 -30.34 31.53
CA ILE A 402 -20.16 -30.21 32.44
C ILE A 402 -21.03 -28.99 32.08
N PRO A 403 -22.34 -29.05 32.35
CA PRO A 403 -23.19 -27.87 32.35
C PRO A 403 -22.70 -26.82 33.35
N LEU A 404 -22.96 -25.53 33.08
CA LEU A 404 -22.52 -24.42 33.93
C LEU A 404 -23.08 -24.52 35.36
N GLU A 405 -24.27 -25.07 35.51
CA GLU A 405 -24.97 -25.25 36.79
C GLU A 405 -24.31 -26.31 37.69
N GLU A 406 -23.54 -27.23 37.11
CA GLU A 406 -22.82 -28.29 37.81
C GLU A 406 -21.39 -27.89 38.23
N SER A 407 -20.95 -26.69 37.80
CA SER A 407 -19.64 -26.14 38.18
C SER A 407 -19.57 -25.88 39.68
N THR A 408 -18.44 -26.24 40.28
CA THR A 408 -18.18 -25.90 41.69
C THR A 408 -17.31 -24.65 41.85
N LEU A 409 -16.65 -24.22 40.78
CA LEU A 409 -15.80 -23.03 40.78
C LEU A 409 -16.59 -21.75 40.49
N VAL A 410 -17.67 -21.82 39.71
CA VAL A 410 -18.42 -20.63 39.28
C VAL A 410 -19.92 -20.76 39.47
N LYS A 411 -20.58 -19.61 39.54
CA LYS A 411 -22.03 -19.47 39.41
C LYS A 411 -22.34 -18.36 38.42
N GLN A 412 -23.37 -18.58 37.60
CA GLN A 412 -23.93 -17.52 36.77
C GLN A 412 -24.57 -16.46 37.69
N ALA A 413 -24.07 -15.24 37.63
CA ALA A 413 -24.57 -14.12 38.43
C ALA A 413 -25.69 -13.36 37.70
N GLY A 414 -25.55 -13.19 36.38
CA GLY A 414 -26.51 -12.47 35.56
C GLY A 414 -26.21 -12.55 34.06
N VAL A 415 -27.14 -12.04 33.25
CA VAL A 415 -26.94 -11.79 31.82
C VAL A 415 -27.18 -10.31 31.60
N THR A 416 -26.18 -9.61 31.07
CA THR A 416 -26.30 -8.19 30.75
C THR A 416 -26.20 -8.02 29.24
N SER A 417 -27.17 -7.30 28.65
CA SER A 417 -27.09 -6.88 27.25
C SER A 417 -26.55 -5.45 27.19
N LYS A 418 -25.25 -5.27 26.89
CA LYS A 418 -24.66 -3.93 26.73
C LYS A 418 -24.81 -3.45 25.28
N GLY A 419 -26.03 -3.06 24.90
CA GLY A 419 -26.31 -2.53 23.55
C GLY A 419 -26.84 -3.56 22.56
N LYS A 420 -26.91 -3.18 21.27
CA LYS A 420 -27.47 -4.01 20.19
C LYS A 420 -26.57 -5.23 19.95
N SER A 421 -26.99 -6.40 20.42
CA SER A 421 -26.36 -7.70 20.11
C SER A 421 -25.09 -8.05 20.90
N GLU A 422 -24.74 -7.30 21.95
CA GLU A 422 -23.72 -7.69 22.92
C GLU A 422 -24.38 -8.45 24.09
N PHE A 423 -24.57 -9.75 23.87
CA PHE A 423 -24.93 -10.67 24.93
C PHE A 423 -23.68 -10.97 25.76
N VAL A 424 -23.69 -10.61 27.04
CA VAL A 424 -22.56 -10.84 27.95
C VAL A 424 -23.05 -11.62 29.15
N GLN A 425 -22.39 -12.74 29.45
CA GLN A 425 -22.66 -13.51 30.66
C GLN A 425 -21.69 -13.11 31.76
N GLU A 426 -22.26 -12.74 32.90
CA GLU A 426 -21.50 -12.44 34.11
C GLU A 426 -21.32 -13.72 34.92
N ILE A 427 -20.06 -14.06 35.15
CA ILE A 427 -19.64 -15.21 35.94
C ILE A 427 -19.07 -14.72 37.26
N SER A 428 -19.63 -15.20 38.37
CA SER A 428 -19.07 -15.01 39.70
C SER A 428 -18.29 -16.24 40.11
N PHE A 429 -17.03 -16.05 40.50
CA PHE A 429 -16.18 -17.11 41.01
C PHE A 429 -16.48 -17.38 42.49
N GLN A 430 -16.71 -18.64 42.84
CA GLN A 430 -17.02 -19.08 44.21
C GLN A 430 -15.80 -19.71 44.88
N LYS A 431 -15.10 -20.61 44.18
CA LYS A 431 -14.00 -21.41 44.73
C LYS A 431 -12.75 -21.44 43.84
N LEU A 432 -12.54 -20.41 43.02
CA LEU A 432 -11.34 -20.29 42.20
C LEU A 432 -10.13 -19.98 43.09
N THR A 433 -9.48 -20.99 43.67
CA THR A 433 -8.30 -20.83 44.53
C THR A 433 -7.01 -20.75 43.68
N PRO A 434 -5.87 -20.29 44.22
CA PRO A 434 -4.58 -20.41 43.52
C PRO A 434 -4.34 -21.85 43.05
N GLY A 435 -3.88 -22.03 41.81
CA GLY A 435 -3.77 -23.34 41.17
C GLY A 435 -5.03 -23.88 40.52
N SER A 436 -5.98 -23.00 40.14
CA SER A 436 -7.23 -23.39 39.48
C SER A 436 -7.28 -22.94 38.04
N VAL A 437 -7.93 -23.75 37.21
CA VAL A 437 -8.21 -23.50 35.80
C VAL A 437 -9.68 -23.80 35.54
N ILE A 438 -10.35 -22.91 34.85
CA ILE A 438 -11.66 -23.18 34.26
C ILE A 438 -11.69 -22.73 32.81
N ALA A 439 -12.22 -23.55 31.91
CA ALA A 439 -12.35 -23.25 30.49
C ALA A 439 -13.80 -23.35 30.04
N PHE A 440 -14.30 -22.31 29.39
CA PHE A 440 -15.66 -22.21 28.87
C PHE A 440 -15.68 -22.32 27.36
N ARG A 441 -16.63 -23.08 26.80
CA ARG A 441 -16.95 -23.00 25.38
C ARG A 441 -18.01 -21.94 25.19
N VAL A 442 -17.76 -21.00 24.29
CA VAL A 442 -18.60 -19.81 24.13
C VAL A 442 -18.94 -19.66 22.66
N SER A 443 -20.22 -19.56 22.33
CA SER A 443 -20.69 -19.14 21.01
C SER A 443 -21.18 -17.71 21.03
N LEU A 444 -21.35 -17.10 19.86
CA LEU A 444 -22.06 -15.84 19.77
C LEU A 444 -23.50 -16.01 20.26
N ASP A 445 -24.15 -14.90 20.60
CA ASP A 445 -25.61 -14.87 20.75
C ASP A 445 -26.28 -15.58 19.55
N PRO A 446 -27.30 -16.44 19.75
CA PRO A 446 -27.90 -17.20 18.66
C PRO A 446 -28.37 -16.35 17.47
N LYS A 447 -28.85 -15.12 17.73
CA LYS A 447 -29.22 -14.18 16.66
C LYS A 447 -27.96 -13.67 15.96
N ALA A 448 -26.93 -13.23 16.69
CA ALA A 448 -25.67 -12.79 16.10
C ALA A 448 -24.97 -13.91 15.30
N GLN A 449 -24.98 -15.16 15.80
CA GLN A 449 -24.45 -16.34 15.10
C GLN A 449 -25.16 -16.58 13.77
N LYS A 450 -26.49 -16.47 13.75
CA LYS A 450 -27.28 -16.60 12.53
C LYS A 450 -26.94 -15.48 11.53
N LEU A 451 -26.85 -14.24 12.00
CA LEU A 451 -26.59 -13.06 11.17
C LEU A 451 -25.17 -13.08 10.58
N VAL A 452 -24.14 -13.46 11.34
CA VAL A 452 -22.78 -13.61 10.80
C VAL A 452 -22.73 -14.77 9.80
N GLY A 453 -23.46 -15.86 10.04
CA GLY A 453 -23.60 -16.96 9.09
C GLY A 453 -24.23 -16.51 7.76
N MET A 454 -25.29 -15.71 7.80
CA MET A 454 -25.93 -15.10 6.62
C MET A 454 -24.98 -14.13 5.90
N LEU A 455 -24.29 -13.27 6.65
CA LEU A 455 -23.30 -12.35 6.08
C LEU A 455 -22.20 -13.12 5.32
N ARG A 456 -21.67 -14.19 5.93
CA ARG A 456 -20.70 -15.09 5.31
C ARG A 456 -21.26 -15.81 4.08
N TYR A 457 -22.53 -16.21 4.10
CA TYR A 457 -23.20 -16.81 2.94
C TYR A 457 -23.18 -15.86 1.74
N PHE A 458 -23.58 -14.60 1.93
CA PHE A 458 -23.53 -13.61 0.85
C PHE A 458 -22.10 -13.28 0.41
N LEU A 459 -21.13 -13.23 1.33
CA LEU A 459 -19.72 -13.01 0.98
C LEU A 459 -19.09 -14.20 0.24
N SER A 460 -19.65 -15.41 0.37
CA SER A 460 -19.12 -16.63 -0.27
C SER A 460 -19.16 -16.58 -1.80
N GLN A 461 -19.98 -15.70 -2.38
CA GLN A 461 -20.00 -15.44 -3.82
C GLN A 461 -18.68 -14.84 -4.34
N PHE A 462 -17.91 -14.15 -3.48
CA PHE A 462 -16.66 -13.50 -3.85
C PHE A 462 -15.44 -14.34 -3.49
N SER A 463 -15.53 -15.18 -2.46
CA SER A 463 -14.42 -16.04 -2.04
C SER A 463 -14.88 -17.29 -1.28
N PRO A 464 -14.31 -18.47 -1.57
CA PRO A 464 -14.68 -19.72 -0.92
C PRO A 464 -14.38 -19.75 0.58
N LYS A 465 -13.50 -18.88 1.08
CA LYS A 465 -13.14 -18.79 2.51
C LYS A 465 -14.34 -18.54 3.44
N TYR A 466 -15.40 -17.89 2.93
CA TYR A 466 -16.59 -17.57 3.72
C TYR A 466 -17.61 -18.72 3.76
N LYS A 467 -17.43 -19.81 3.01
CA LYS A 467 -18.36 -20.96 2.99
C LYS A 467 -18.42 -21.70 4.33
N ARG A 468 -17.29 -21.81 5.05
CA ARG A 468 -17.29 -22.46 6.36
C ARG A 468 -18.00 -21.56 7.37
N GLY A 469 -18.99 -22.09 8.08
CA GLY A 469 -19.80 -21.32 9.03
C GLY A 469 -20.87 -20.42 8.38
N SER A 470 -21.06 -20.48 7.06
CA SER A 470 -22.15 -19.76 6.41
C SER A 470 -23.49 -20.45 6.62
N VAL A 471 -24.56 -19.67 6.71
CA VAL A 471 -25.94 -20.13 6.85
C VAL A 471 -26.78 -19.41 5.79
N ALA A 472 -27.53 -20.15 4.97
CA ALA A 472 -28.40 -19.55 3.97
C ALA A 472 -29.51 -18.71 4.63
N ASP A 473 -29.85 -17.57 4.02
CA ASP A 473 -31.03 -16.82 4.40
C ASP A 473 -32.24 -17.37 3.64
N GLU A 474 -33.25 -17.83 4.37
CA GLU A 474 -34.50 -18.33 3.79
C GLU A 474 -35.34 -17.21 3.17
N ASN A 475 -35.21 -15.98 3.71
CA ASN A 475 -35.96 -14.81 3.28
C ASN A 475 -35.01 -13.62 3.05
N PRO A 476 -34.10 -13.71 2.06
CA PRO A 476 -33.11 -12.67 1.82
C PRO A 476 -33.79 -11.36 1.41
N PRO A 477 -33.30 -10.20 1.90
CA PRO A 477 -33.75 -8.89 1.45
C PRO A 477 -33.74 -8.81 -0.07
N ALA A 478 -34.74 -8.17 -0.66
CA ALA A 478 -34.91 -8.09 -2.12
C ALA A 478 -33.64 -7.58 -2.84
N ALA A 479 -32.89 -6.67 -2.21
CA ALA A 479 -31.63 -6.16 -2.73
C ALA A 479 -30.54 -7.24 -2.87
N LEU A 480 -30.51 -8.25 -2.00
CA LEU A 480 -29.48 -9.31 -1.99
C LEU A 480 -29.85 -10.54 -2.84
N GLN A 481 -31.06 -10.59 -3.39
CA GLN A 481 -31.48 -11.68 -4.28
C GLN A 481 -30.75 -11.64 -5.63
N LYS A 482 -30.24 -10.47 -6.04
CA LYS A 482 -29.45 -10.30 -7.25
C LYS A 482 -27.95 -10.31 -6.90
N PRO A 483 -27.11 -11.03 -7.66
CA PRO A 483 -25.66 -10.94 -7.51
C PRO A 483 -25.17 -9.51 -7.69
N LEU A 484 -24.20 -9.07 -6.88
CA LEU A 484 -23.68 -7.70 -6.96
C LEU A 484 -23.14 -7.36 -8.35
N ALA A 485 -22.49 -8.33 -9.02
CA ALA A 485 -21.99 -8.17 -10.38
C ALA A 485 -23.09 -7.80 -11.39
N GLN A 486 -24.32 -8.27 -11.20
CA GLN A 486 -25.45 -7.91 -12.04
C GLN A 486 -25.85 -6.45 -11.82
N LEU A 487 -25.89 -5.98 -10.58
CA LEU A 487 -26.18 -4.57 -10.26
C LEU A 487 -25.08 -3.64 -10.82
N MET A 488 -23.81 -4.03 -10.64
CA MET A 488 -22.66 -3.28 -11.14
C MET A 488 -22.65 -3.17 -12.68
N SER A 489 -23.16 -4.18 -13.39
CA SER A 489 -23.24 -4.15 -14.86
C SER A 489 -24.21 -3.11 -15.42
N ALA A 490 -25.11 -2.57 -14.59
CA ALA A 490 -26.03 -1.50 -14.96
C ALA A 490 -25.45 -0.09 -14.72
N LEU A 491 -24.27 0.02 -14.08
CA LEU A 491 -23.61 1.30 -13.83
C LEU A 491 -22.88 1.78 -15.09
N SER A 492 -22.95 3.08 -15.36
CA SER A 492 -22.07 3.74 -16.32
C SER A 492 -20.70 4.05 -15.70
N LEU A 493 -19.72 4.45 -16.52
CA LEU A 493 -18.44 4.97 -16.01
C LEU A 493 -18.61 6.26 -15.18
N ALA A 494 -19.65 7.06 -15.45
CA ALA A 494 -19.99 8.22 -14.63
C ALA A 494 -20.59 7.83 -13.26
N ASP A 495 -21.37 6.75 -13.20
CA ASP A 495 -21.85 6.20 -11.92
C ASP A 495 -20.67 5.65 -11.10
N LEU A 496 -19.73 4.98 -11.77
CA LEU A 496 -18.52 4.45 -11.13
C LEU A 496 -17.61 5.55 -10.58
N ASN A 497 -17.61 6.76 -11.14
CA ASN A 497 -16.98 7.93 -10.51
C ASN A 497 -17.56 8.21 -9.13
N VAL A 498 -18.89 8.21 -9.00
CA VAL A 498 -19.59 8.45 -7.73
C VAL A 498 -19.34 7.31 -6.74
N LEU A 499 -19.41 6.06 -7.19
CA LEU A 499 -19.18 4.89 -6.34
C LEU A 499 -17.74 4.84 -5.81
N LEU A 500 -16.75 5.09 -6.67
CA LEU A 500 -15.35 4.85 -6.33
C LEU A 500 -14.63 6.08 -5.78
N PHE A 501 -14.86 7.29 -6.30
CA PHE A 501 -14.00 8.45 -6.08
C PHE A 501 -14.73 9.61 -5.39
N ARG A 502 -15.04 10.70 -6.09
CA ARG A 502 -15.56 11.98 -5.55
C ARG A 502 -14.69 12.54 -4.43
N CYS A 503 -13.84 13.51 -4.77
CA CYS A 503 -13.11 14.27 -3.76
C CYS A 503 -14.06 15.18 -2.96
N ASP A 504 -13.54 15.81 -1.90
CA ASP A 504 -14.38 16.57 -0.97
C ASP A 504 -15.17 17.71 -1.64
N SER A 505 -14.51 18.54 -2.45
CA SER A 505 -15.15 19.63 -3.20
C SER A 505 -16.20 19.15 -4.19
N GLU A 506 -15.99 17.99 -4.80
CA GLU A 506 -16.97 17.35 -5.68
C GLU A 506 -18.21 16.91 -4.89
N GLU A 507 -18.02 16.23 -3.77
CA GLU A 507 -19.15 15.75 -2.94
C GLU A 507 -19.89 16.91 -2.25
N GLN A 508 -19.19 17.99 -1.89
CA GLN A 508 -19.78 19.21 -1.34
C GLN A 508 -20.68 19.94 -2.35
N GLU A 509 -20.34 19.94 -3.64
CA GLU A 509 -21.19 20.52 -4.70
C GLU A 509 -22.58 19.86 -4.70
N ASP A 510 -22.63 18.56 -4.37
CA ASP A 510 -23.85 17.77 -4.25
C ASP A 510 -24.56 17.90 -2.89
N GLY A 511 -24.02 18.69 -1.96
CA GLY A 511 -24.56 18.90 -0.61
C GLY A 511 -24.07 17.91 0.45
N GLY A 512 -23.03 17.11 0.14
CA GLY A 512 -22.38 16.17 1.07
C GLY A 512 -20.98 16.60 1.49
N GLY A 513 -20.07 15.64 1.58
CA GLY A 513 -18.65 15.84 1.92
C GLY A 513 -17.95 14.50 2.12
N CYS A 514 -16.62 14.51 2.20
CA CYS A 514 -15.86 13.32 2.58
C CYS A 514 -15.99 13.05 4.08
N TYR A 515 -16.03 11.77 4.46
CA TYR A 515 -16.13 11.39 5.87
C TYR A 515 -14.86 11.76 6.63
N SER A 516 -15.03 12.42 7.77
CA SER A 516 -13.94 12.79 8.67
C SER A 516 -13.89 11.85 9.87
N ILE A 517 -12.74 11.20 10.07
CA ILE A 517 -12.57 10.24 11.16
C ILE A 517 -12.09 10.99 12.41
N PRO A 518 -12.83 10.94 13.54
CA PRO A 518 -12.46 11.67 14.75
C PRO A 518 -11.04 11.35 15.21
N GLY A 519 -10.24 12.40 15.46
CA GLY A 519 -8.86 12.27 15.94
C GLY A 519 -7.84 11.83 14.89
N TRP A 520 -8.22 11.75 13.61
CA TRP A 520 -7.32 11.36 12.51
C TRP A 520 -7.47 12.33 11.31
N GLU A 521 -7.77 11.84 10.11
CA GLU A 521 -7.95 12.66 8.92
C GLU A 521 -9.32 12.47 8.23
N THR A 522 -9.61 13.39 7.32
CA THR A 522 -10.70 13.25 6.35
C THR A 522 -10.24 12.40 5.17
N LEU A 523 -11.10 11.47 4.74
CA LEU A 523 -10.84 10.63 3.58
C LEU A 523 -10.62 11.48 2.33
N LYS A 524 -9.69 11.07 1.46
CA LYS A 524 -9.42 11.80 0.19
C LYS A 524 -10.56 11.71 -0.81
N TYR A 525 -11.34 10.64 -0.70
CA TYR A 525 -12.52 10.36 -1.52
C TYR A 525 -13.68 9.94 -0.63
N ALA A 526 -14.89 10.37 -0.98
CA ALA A 526 -16.14 9.93 -0.34
C ALA A 526 -16.52 8.51 -0.79
N GLY A 527 -16.10 8.12 -1.99
CA GLY A 527 -16.29 6.78 -2.56
C GLY A 527 -15.38 5.71 -1.97
N LEU A 528 -15.58 4.48 -2.46
CA LEU A 528 -14.91 3.29 -1.94
C LEU A 528 -13.37 3.38 -1.99
N GLN A 529 -12.80 4.08 -2.97
CA GLN A 529 -11.35 4.27 -3.08
C GLN A 529 -10.78 4.92 -1.82
N GLY A 530 -11.48 5.90 -1.23
CA GLY A 530 -11.01 6.62 -0.05
C GLY A 530 -10.77 5.67 1.12
N LEU A 531 -11.72 4.77 1.37
CA LEU A 531 -11.60 3.74 2.41
C LEU A 531 -10.62 2.64 2.04
N ILE A 532 -10.63 2.17 0.80
CA ILE A 532 -9.73 1.11 0.34
C ILE A 532 -8.27 1.55 0.38
N SER A 533 -7.96 2.81 0.10
CA SER A 533 -6.60 3.34 0.22
C SER A 533 -6.08 3.23 1.65
N VAL A 534 -6.93 3.45 2.67
CA VAL A 534 -6.55 3.35 4.08
C VAL A 534 -6.52 1.89 4.55
N LEU A 535 -7.52 1.10 4.17
CA LEU A 535 -7.61 -0.32 4.53
C LEU A 535 -6.49 -1.17 3.88
N ALA A 536 -5.91 -0.71 2.77
CA ALA A 536 -4.76 -1.34 2.15
C ALA A 536 -3.53 -1.35 3.06
N ASP A 537 -3.40 -0.39 3.98
CA ASP A 537 -2.32 -0.34 4.97
C ASP A 537 -2.70 -1.07 6.26
N ILE A 538 -3.95 -0.95 6.70
CA ILE A 538 -4.45 -1.60 7.93
C ILE A 538 -4.46 -3.13 7.78
N ARG A 539 -4.96 -3.66 6.66
CA ARG A 539 -5.21 -5.10 6.47
C ARG A 539 -3.94 -5.95 6.54
N PRO A 540 -2.84 -5.63 5.83
CA PRO A 540 -1.62 -6.46 5.86
C PRO A 540 -0.94 -6.49 7.23
N HIS A 541 -1.03 -5.39 7.99
CA HIS A 541 -0.43 -5.25 9.33
C HIS A 541 -1.37 -5.67 10.46
N ASN A 542 -2.63 -5.97 10.12
CA ASN A 542 -3.69 -6.23 11.10
C ASN A 542 -3.80 -5.13 12.17
N ASP A 543 -3.70 -3.86 11.75
CA ASP A 543 -3.74 -2.70 12.64
C ASP A 543 -5.17 -2.41 13.14
N LEU A 544 -5.65 -3.27 14.03
CA LEU A 544 -6.94 -3.12 14.68
C LEU A 544 -6.98 -1.90 15.62
N GLY A 545 -5.82 -1.31 15.95
CA GLY A 545 -5.67 -0.08 16.73
C GLY A 545 -5.93 1.20 15.93
N HIS A 546 -6.00 1.11 14.60
CA HIS A 546 -6.21 2.27 13.73
C HIS A 546 -7.52 3.02 14.06
N PRO A 547 -7.55 4.37 14.00
CA PRO A 547 -8.75 5.18 14.27
C PRO A 547 -10.00 4.79 13.43
N VAL A 548 -9.81 4.31 12.20
CA VAL A 548 -10.90 3.75 11.36
C VAL A 548 -11.56 2.55 12.04
N CYS A 549 -10.77 1.60 12.52
CA CYS A 549 -11.25 0.39 13.19
C CYS A 549 -11.97 0.76 14.49
N ASP A 550 -11.46 1.77 15.20
CA ASP A 550 -12.08 2.26 16.42
C ASP A 550 -13.41 2.96 16.14
N ASN A 551 -13.49 3.81 15.13
CA ASN A 551 -14.73 4.45 14.69
C ASN A 551 -15.82 3.42 14.33
N LEU A 552 -15.44 2.34 13.64
CA LEU A 552 -16.34 1.22 13.28
C LEU A 552 -16.82 0.42 14.50
N ARG A 553 -16.00 0.32 15.56
CA ARG A 553 -16.41 -0.32 16.82
C ARG A 553 -17.34 0.58 17.63
N GLN A 554 -17.08 1.89 17.64
CA GLN A 554 -17.84 2.87 18.42
C GLN A 554 -19.24 3.14 17.87
N GLY A 555 -19.45 3.02 16.55
CA GLY A 555 -20.77 3.27 15.98
C GLY A 555 -20.91 2.94 14.50
N ASP A 556 -22.11 3.21 13.98
CA ASP A 556 -22.54 2.83 12.62
C ASP A 556 -22.38 3.96 11.60
N TRP A 557 -21.79 5.10 11.98
CA TRP A 557 -21.77 6.33 11.17
C TRP A 557 -21.06 6.13 9.83
N LEU A 558 -19.86 5.52 9.84
CA LEU A 558 -19.12 5.25 8.61
C LEU A 558 -19.85 4.21 7.73
N ILE A 559 -20.48 3.23 8.36
CA ILE A 559 -21.27 2.19 7.68
C ILE A 559 -22.46 2.82 6.95
N GLU A 560 -23.17 3.73 7.61
CA GLU A 560 -24.31 4.47 7.06
C GLU A 560 -23.91 5.48 6.00
N PHE A 561 -22.78 6.17 6.20
CA PHE A 561 -22.23 7.09 5.21
C PHE A 561 -22.02 6.40 3.85
N VAL A 562 -21.41 5.20 3.85
CA VAL A 562 -21.10 4.46 2.62
C VAL A 562 -22.36 4.07 1.83
N SER A 563 -23.41 3.57 2.47
CA SER A 563 -24.65 3.19 1.77
C SER A 563 -25.51 4.40 1.41
N ASN A 564 -25.73 5.31 2.37
CA ASN A 564 -26.69 6.40 2.21
C ASN A 564 -26.25 7.36 1.12
N ARG A 565 -24.96 7.64 0.96
CA ARG A 565 -24.48 8.53 -0.11
C ARG A 565 -24.85 8.03 -1.51
N LEU A 566 -24.99 6.72 -1.71
CA LEU A 566 -25.37 6.12 -2.99
C LEU A 566 -26.89 6.06 -3.15
N ILE A 567 -27.63 5.74 -2.07
CA ILE A 567 -29.10 5.69 -2.08
C ILE A 567 -29.70 7.03 -2.50
N HIS A 568 -29.16 8.14 -1.98
CA HIS A 568 -29.63 9.50 -2.31
C HIS A 568 -29.44 9.89 -3.77
N ARG A 569 -28.60 9.18 -4.55
CA ARG A 569 -28.38 9.47 -5.98
C ARG A 569 -29.48 8.92 -6.89
N GLY A 570 -30.27 7.95 -6.41
CA GLY A 570 -31.29 7.28 -7.22
C GLY A 570 -30.71 6.32 -8.27
N GLY A 571 -31.57 5.80 -9.14
CA GLY A 571 -31.18 4.98 -10.30
C GLY A 571 -30.39 3.70 -9.95
N PRO A 572 -29.53 3.22 -10.87
CA PRO A 572 -28.66 2.06 -10.64
C PRO A 572 -27.73 2.18 -9.42
N LEU A 573 -27.26 3.39 -9.10
CA LEU A 573 -26.43 3.64 -7.91
C LEU A 573 -27.18 3.37 -6.61
N ALA A 574 -28.46 3.77 -6.53
CA ALA A 574 -29.28 3.48 -5.36
C ALA A 574 -29.48 1.98 -5.15
N ALA A 575 -29.56 1.17 -6.22
CA ALA A 575 -29.63 -0.28 -6.09
C ALA A 575 -28.35 -0.87 -5.46
N VAL A 576 -27.17 -0.35 -5.80
CA VAL A 576 -25.90 -0.73 -5.15
C VAL A 576 -25.86 -0.25 -3.70
N GLY A 577 -26.33 0.98 -3.44
CA GLY A 577 -26.47 1.52 -2.08
C GLY A 577 -27.40 0.68 -1.20
N GLN A 578 -28.54 0.23 -1.72
CA GLN A 578 -29.48 -0.67 -1.05
C GLN A 578 -28.90 -2.07 -0.81
N TRP A 579 -28.09 -2.58 -1.76
CA TRP A 579 -27.35 -3.81 -1.56
C TRP A 579 -26.35 -3.69 -0.40
N LEU A 580 -25.59 -2.59 -0.35
CA LEU A 580 -24.66 -2.30 0.74
C LEU A 580 -25.40 -2.11 2.07
N GLU A 581 -26.49 -1.36 2.09
CA GLU A 581 -27.35 -1.18 3.27
C GLU A 581 -27.88 -2.52 3.79
N ALA A 582 -28.31 -3.42 2.90
CA ALA A 582 -28.77 -4.75 3.27
C ALA A 582 -27.63 -5.62 3.86
N MET A 583 -26.43 -5.60 3.27
CA MET A 583 -25.26 -6.28 3.85
C MET A 583 -24.90 -5.69 5.22
N PHE A 584 -24.90 -4.36 5.32
CA PHE A 584 -24.61 -3.64 6.55
C PHE A 584 -25.68 -3.84 7.62
N HIS A 585 -26.92 -4.14 7.25
CA HIS A 585 -27.95 -4.51 8.22
C HIS A 585 -27.53 -5.75 9.03
N TYR A 586 -26.97 -6.78 8.39
CA TYR A 586 -26.40 -7.92 9.12
C TYR A 586 -25.19 -7.49 9.96
N LEU A 587 -24.28 -6.70 9.40
CA LEU A 587 -23.06 -6.21 10.06
C LEU A 587 -23.33 -5.43 11.34
N LYS A 588 -24.34 -4.54 11.37
CA LYS A 588 -24.66 -3.71 12.55
C LYS A 588 -25.15 -4.52 13.76
N HIS A 589 -25.46 -5.80 13.57
CA HIS A 589 -26.04 -6.68 14.58
C HIS A 589 -25.11 -7.85 14.95
N ILE A 590 -23.86 -7.84 14.52
CA ILE A 590 -22.82 -8.73 15.05
C ILE A 590 -22.00 -8.00 16.12
N PRO A 591 -21.22 -8.71 16.96
CA PRO A 591 -20.39 -8.08 17.97
C PRO A 591 -19.45 -7.02 17.40
N ARG A 592 -19.28 -5.90 18.10
CA ARG A 592 -18.52 -4.74 17.62
C ARG A 592 -17.07 -5.08 17.26
N TYR A 593 -16.42 -5.97 18.01
CA TYR A 593 -15.05 -6.40 17.72
C TYR A 593 -14.88 -7.15 16.38
N LEU A 594 -15.96 -7.66 15.78
CA LEU A 594 -15.95 -8.30 14.46
C LEU A 594 -16.29 -7.33 13.32
N ILE A 595 -16.80 -6.13 13.61
CA ILE A 595 -17.25 -5.20 12.57
C ILE A 595 -16.10 -4.77 11.65
N PRO A 596 -14.90 -4.39 12.13
CA PRO A 596 -13.83 -3.93 11.24
C PRO A 596 -13.46 -4.96 10.15
N CYS A 597 -13.30 -6.23 10.50
CA CYS A 597 -12.88 -7.25 9.55
C CYS A 597 -13.96 -7.61 8.52
N TYR A 598 -15.24 -7.60 8.93
CA TYR A 598 -16.35 -7.84 8.00
C TYR A 598 -16.71 -6.61 7.17
N PHE A 599 -16.56 -5.40 7.72
CA PHE A 599 -16.70 -4.17 6.95
C PHE A 599 -15.68 -4.13 5.81
N ASP A 600 -14.40 -4.40 6.11
CA ASP A 600 -13.34 -4.53 5.11
C ASP A 600 -13.68 -5.61 4.06
N ALA A 601 -14.14 -6.79 4.50
CA ALA A 601 -14.52 -7.87 3.58
C ALA A 601 -15.64 -7.47 2.61
N ILE A 602 -16.65 -6.73 3.08
CA ILE A 602 -17.73 -6.19 2.22
C ILE A 602 -17.13 -5.18 1.24
N LEU A 603 -16.37 -4.20 1.73
CA LEU A 603 -15.82 -3.14 0.88
C LEU A 603 -14.88 -3.66 -0.20
N VAL A 604 -13.98 -4.59 0.12
CA VAL A 604 -13.07 -5.21 -0.86
C VAL A 604 -13.86 -5.92 -1.94
N SER A 605 -14.89 -6.67 -1.55
CA SER A 605 -15.73 -7.42 -2.49
C SER A 605 -16.50 -6.47 -3.42
N THR A 606 -17.07 -5.39 -2.87
CA THR A 606 -17.75 -4.36 -3.65
C THR A 606 -16.80 -3.60 -4.57
N TYR A 607 -15.63 -3.19 -4.06
CA TYR A 607 -14.63 -2.44 -4.81
C TYR A 607 -14.06 -3.26 -5.96
N THR A 608 -13.65 -4.51 -5.74
CA THR A 608 -13.15 -5.41 -6.81
C THR A 608 -14.20 -5.68 -7.88
N THR A 609 -15.46 -5.89 -7.48
CA THR A 609 -16.58 -6.04 -8.44
C THR A 609 -16.81 -4.77 -9.25
N ALA A 610 -16.68 -3.59 -8.62
CA ALA A 610 -16.80 -2.30 -9.30
C ALA A 610 -15.65 -2.04 -10.27
N LEU A 611 -14.40 -2.41 -9.91
CA LEU A 611 -13.25 -2.35 -10.82
C LEU A 611 -13.46 -3.24 -12.05
N ASP A 612 -13.91 -4.48 -11.85
CA ASP A 612 -14.20 -5.39 -12.95
C ASP A 612 -15.30 -4.85 -13.87
N ALA A 613 -16.34 -4.21 -13.31
CA ALA A 613 -17.38 -3.54 -14.09
C ALA A 613 -16.82 -2.35 -14.89
N ALA A 614 -15.98 -1.52 -14.27
CA ALA A 614 -15.32 -0.39 -14.93
C ALA A 614 -14.49 -0.86 -16.14
N TYR A 615 -13.64 -1.87 -15.96
CA TYR A 615 -12.78 -2.35 -17.05
C TYR A 615 -13.57 -2.98 -18.19
N LYS A 616 -14.69 -3.67 -17.90
CA LYS A 616 -15.57 -4.24 -18.95
C LYS A 616 -16.22 -3.18 -19.84
N LEU A 617 -16.43 -1.97 -19.33
CA LEU A 617 -16.96 -0.83 -20.08
C LEU A 617 -15.87 -0.09 -20.88
N MET A 618 -14.60 -0.38 -20.63
CA MET A 618 -13.48 0.26 -21.30
C MET A 618 -13.00 -0.54 -22.52
N SER A 619 -12.11 0.06 -23.31
CA SER A 619 -11.54 -0.51 -24.52
C SER A 619 -10.79 -1.84 -24.29
N ASN A 620 -10.58 -2.59 -25.37
CA ASN A 620 -9.76 -3.81 -25.35
C ASN A 620 -8.32 -3.57 -24.86
N PHE A 621 -7.77 -2.37 -25.08
CA PHE A 621 -6.44 -2.00 -24.60
C PHE A 621 -6.39 -2.01 -23.07
N VAL A 622 -7.44 -1.53 -22.39
CA VAL A 622 -7.53 -1.56 -20.93
C VAL A 622 -7.85 -2.97 -20.43
N GLN A 623 -8.84 -3.65 -21.04
CA GLN A 623 -9.26 -4.98 -20.62
C GLN A 623 -8.12 -6.01 -20.67
N LYS A 624 -7.29 -5.96 -21.71
CA LYS A 624 -6.14 -6.85 -21.89
C LYS A 624 -4.81 -6.24 -21.43
N GLY A 625 -4.84 -5.01 -20.93
CA GLY A 625 -3.67 -4.28 -20.48
C GLY A 625 -3.09 -4.83 -19.17
N SER A 626 -1.87 -4.40 -18.87
CA SER A 626 -1.21 -4.69 -17.59
C SER A 626 -1.95 -4.03 -16.41
N THR A 627 -1.59 -4.41 -15.18
CA THR A 627 -2.07 -3.74 -13.97
C THR A 627 -1.84 -2.22 -14.03
N PHE A 628 -0.71 -1.79 -14.59
CA PHE A 628 -0.42 -0.35 -14.71
C PHE A 628 -1.36 0.36 -15.70
N VAL A 629 -1.64 -0.25 -16.85
CA VAL A 629 -2.62 0.29 -17.82
C VAL A 629 -3.99 0.42 -17.16
N ARG A 630 -4.43 -0.61 -16.44
CA ARG A 630 -5.73 -0.61 -15.75
C ARG A 630 -5.79 0.46 -14.66
N HIS A 631 -4.74 0.59 -13.85
CA HIS A 631 -4.66 1.63 -12.82
C HIS A 631 -4.70 3.05 -13.40
N LEU A 632 -3.93 3.34 -14.46
CA LEU A 632 -4.00 4.64 -15.14
C LEU A 632 -5.36 4.89 -15.79
N ALA A 633 -5.97 3.86 -16.38
CA ALA A 633 -7.30 3.97 -16.98
C ALA A 633 -8.39 4.33 -15.95
N LEU A 634 -8.24 3.97 -14.67
CA LEU A 634 -9.12 4.46 -13.61
C LEU A 634 -9.03 5.97 -13.40
N GLY A 635 -7.93 6.62 -13.80
CA GLY A 635 -7.86 8.08 -13.87
C GLY A 635 -8.93 8.67 -14.80
N SER A 636 -9.36 7.95 -15.84
CA SER A 636 -10.54 8.37 -16.63
C SER A 636 -11.79 8.44 -15.77
N VAL A 637 -12.02 7.43 -14.92
CA VAL A 637 -13.18 7.38 -14.02
C VAL A 637 -13.04 8.43 -12.91
N GLN A 638 -11.83 8.70 -12.41
CA GLN A 638 -11.59 9.77 -11.43
C GLN A 638 -11.95 11.15 -11.97
N MET A 639 -11.47 11.49 -13.18
CA MET A 639 -11.57 12.86 -13.70
C MET A 639 -12.89 13.15 -14.40
N CYS A 640 -13.54 12.13 -14.95
CA CYS A 640 -14.72 12.31 -15.80
C CYS A 640 -15.99 11.89 -15.07
N GLY A 641 -16.74 12.89 -14.60
CA GLY A 641 -17.97 12.72 -13.82
C GLY A 641 -19.04 13.74 -14.20
N ILE A 642 -20.20 13.60 -13.57
CA ILE A 642 -21.36 14.49 -13.73
C ILE A 642 -21.56 15.18 -12.38
N GLY A 643 -21.41 16.51 -12.36
CA GLY A 643 -21.63 17.33 -11.16
C GLY A 643 -23.10 17.71 -10.96
N ARG A 644 -23.39 18.45 -9.89
CA ARG A 644 -24.75 18.94 -9.61
C ARG A 644 -25.21 19.96 -10.65
N CYS A 645 -24.30 20.79 -11.14
CA CYS A 645 -24.51 21.73 -12.25
C CYS A 645 -23.91 21.18 -13.54
N ALA A 646 -24.49 21.55 -14.69
CA ALA A 646 -23.92 21.19 -15.98
C ALA A 646 -22.65 22.02 -16.23
N ALA A 647 -21.47 21.37 -16.24
CA ALA A 647 -20.20 22.06 -16.47
C ALA A 647 -19.93 22.40 -17.95
N LEU A 648 -20.65 21.75 -18.88
CA LEU A 648 -20.49 21.93 -20.32
C LEU A 648 -21.63 22.77 -20.92
N PRO A 649 -21.33 23.65 -21.89
CA PRO A 649 -22.34 24.29 -22.72
C PRO A 649 -23.26 23.26 -23.42
N PRO A 650 -24.52 23.62 -23.67
CA PRO A 650 -25.49 22.73 -24.29
C PRO A 650 -25.13 22.41 -25.75
N LEU A 651 -25.25 21.13 -26.09
CA LEU A 651 -25.10 20.57 -27.42
C LEU A 651 -26.35 20.79 -28.28
N SER A 652 -26.19 20.62 -29.60
CA SER A 652 -27.32 20.60 -30.53
C SER A 652 -28.32 19.50 -30.16
N MET A 653 -29.61 19.82 -30.26
CA MET A 653 -30.69 18.84 -30.05
C MET A 653 -30.78 17.81 -31.17
N LYS A 654 -30.05 18.01 -32.29
CA LYS A 654 -29.96 17.10 -33.43
C LYS A 654 -28.90 16.01 -33.25
N ILE A 655 -28.14 16.04 -32.15
CA ILE A 655 -27.14 15.02 -31.84
C ILE A 655 -27.81 13.92 -31.03
N ASP A 656 -27.72 12.69 -31.54
CA ASP A 656 -28.21 11.50 -30.86
C ASP A 656 -27.33 11.11 -29.64
N ASP A 657 -27.89 10.33 -28.73
CA ASP A 657 -27.21 9.78 -27.54
C ASP A 657 -26.64 10.84 -26.56
N VAL A 658 -27.20 12.05 -26.56
CA VAL A 658 -26.92 13.07 -25.53
C VAL A 658 -27.77 12.76 -24.29
N PRO A 659 -27.16 12.51 -23.12
CA PRO A 659 -27.91 12.18 -21.91
C PRO A 659 -28.65 13.40 -21.34
N TYR A 660 -29.84 13.18 -20.79
CA TYR A 660 -30.67 14.19 -20.13
C TYR A 660 -31.04 13.76 -18.72
N ARG A 661 -31.20 14.73 -17.82
CA ARG A 661 -31.77 14.55 -16.48
C ARG A 661 -32.78 15.64 -16.17
N ILE A 662 -33.54 15.45 -15.10
CA ILE A 662 -34.26 16.54 -14.44
C ILE A 662 -33.29 17.21 -13.47
N SER A 663 -33.03 18.51 -13.66
CA SER A 663 -32.12 19.28 -12.83
C SER A 663 -32.57 19.24 -11.37
N PRO A 664 -31.69 18.87 -10.42
CA PRO A 664 -32.03 18.89 -9.00
C PRO A 664 -32.21 20.31 -8.46
N ILE A 665 -31.81 21.34 -9.22
CA ILE A 665 -31.88 22.75 -8.83
C ILE A 665 -33.10 23.42 -9.48
N THR A 666 -33.24 23.31 -10.80
CA THR A 666 -34.28 24.04 -11.55
C THR A 666 -35.56 23.22 -11.77
N ASN A 667 -35.52 21.92 -11.51
CA ASN A 667 -36.59 20.95 -11.82
C ASN A 667 -36.98 20.93 -13.30
N GLN A 668 -36.08 21.37 -14.20
CA GLN A 668 -36.27 21.35 -15.65
C GLN A 668 -35.41 20.27 -16.30
N LYS A 669 -35.83 19.81 -17.49
CA LYS A 669 -35.06 18.87 -18.30
C LYS A 669 -33.81 19.58 -18.84
N GLU A 670 -32.63 19.06 -18.50
CA GLU A 670 -31.33 19.59 -18.94
C GLU A 670 -30.44 18.46 -19.49
N GLN A 671 -29.47 18.81 -20.35
CA GLN A 671 -28.43 17.87 -20.77
C GLN A 671 -27.47 17.63 -19.60
N CYS A 672 -27.10 16.37 -19.37
CA CYS A 672 -26.21 15.98 -18.27
C CYS A 672 -24.99 15.22 -18.81
N CYS A 673 -24.21 15.90 -19.63
CA CYS A 673 -23.00 15.34 -20.20
C CYS A 673 -21.90 15.18 -19.14
N VAL A 674 -21.08 14.14 -19.30
CA VAL A 674 -19.85 13.96 -18.53
C VAL A 674 -18.88 15.10 -18.85
N SER A 675 -18.24 15.64 -17.81
CA SER A 675 -17.22 16.68 -17.92
C SER A 675 -15.90 16.21 -17.33
N LEU A 676 -14.79 16.66 -17.91
CA LEU A 676 -13.45 16.31 -17.50
C LEU A 676 -12.91 17.38 -16.54
N SER A 677 -12.56 16.94 -15.32
CA SER A 677 -11.80 17.71 -14.33
C SER A 677 -10.34 17.81 -14.74
N ALA A 678 -9.72 19.00 -14.64
CA ALA A 678 -8.26 19.13 -14.86
C ALA A 678 -7.49 18.30 -13.83
N GLY A 679 -7.96 18.29 -12.58
CA GLY A 679 -7.68 17.25 -11.60
C GLY A 679 -7.97 17.65 -10.15
N LEU A 680 -7.58 16.78 -9.23
CA LEU A 680 -8.16 16.73 -7.89
C LEU A 680 -7.11 17.02 -6.81
N PRO A 681 -7.50 17.75 -5.73
CA PRO A 681 -8.84 18.31 -5.49
C PRO A 681 -9.08 19.70 -6.09
N HIS A 682 -8.04 20.43 -6.51
CA HIS A 682 -8.12 21.88 -6.75
C HIS A 682 -9.00 22.30 -7.95
N PHE A 683 -9.07 21.48 -9.01
CA PHE A 683 -9.74 21.83 -10.27
C PHE A 683 -10.93 20.91 -10.56
N SER A 684 -11.75 20.67 -9.54
CA SER A 684 -12.70 19.56 -9.52
C SER A 684 -14.18 19.97 -9.59
N ALA A 685 -14.54 21.20 -9.23
CA ALA A 685 -15.94 21.63 -9.11
C ALA A 685 -16.17 23.07 -9.60
N GLY A 686 -17.43 23.41 -9.87
CA GLY A 686 -17.83 24.74 -10.33
C GLY A 686 -17.11 25.20 -11.62
N ILE A 687 -16.88 26.51 -11.73
CA ILE A 687 -16.27 27.11 -12.92
C ILE A 687 -14.83 26.64 -13.17
N PHE A 688 -14.12 26.20 -12.13
CA PHE A 688 -12.72 25.78 -12.19
C PHE A 688 -12.53 24.31 -12.59
N ARG A 689 -13.62 23.59 -12.90
CA ARG A 689 -13.54 22.17 -13.27
C ARG A 689 -12.95 21.95 -14.66
N CYS A 690 -13.45 22.69 -15.65
CA CYS A 690 -13.14 22.46 -17.07
C CYS A 690 -12.19 23.53 -17.61
N TRP A 691 -10.99 23.09 -17.97
CA TRP A 691 -9.98 23.91 -18.64
C TRP A 691 -9.71 23.35 -20.04
N GLY A 692 -9.87 24.16 -21.08
CA GLY A 692 -9.77 23.74 -22.48
C GLY A 692 -8.43 23.10 -22.80
N ARG A 693 -7.34 23.69 -22.30
CA ARG A 693 -5.99 23.14 -22.46
C ARG A 693 -5.87 21.74 -21.84
N ASP A 694 -6.11 21.61 -20.54
CA ASP A 694 -6.01 20.35 -19.81
C ASP A 694 -6.94 19.29 -20.41
N THR A 695 -8.16 19.70 -20.77
CA THR A 695 -9.15 18.83 -21.40
C THR A 695 -8.60 18.21 -22.67
N PHE A 696 -8.08 19.03 -23.60
CA PHE A 696 -7.65 18.53 -24.90
C PHE A 696 -6.24 17.94 -24.89
N ILE A 697 -5.44 18.13 -23.84
CA ILE A 697 -4.24 17.31 -23.63
C ILE A 697 -4.63 15.93 -23.07
N ALA A 698 -5.62 15.88 -22.16
CA ALA A 698 -6.00 14.63 -21.50
C ALA A 698 -6.97 13.74 -22.28
N LEU A 699 -7.74 14.30 -23.23
CA LEU A 699 -8.87 13.62 -23.89
C LEU A 699 -8.43 12.37 -24.67
N ARG A 700 -7.29 12.39 -25.36
CA ARG A 700 -6.78 11.21 -26.08
C ARG A 700 -6.56 10.05 -25.11
N GLY A 701 -5.71 10.24 -24.09
CA GLY A 701 -5.42 9.23 -23.09
C GLY A 701 -6.65 8.78 -22.28
N LEU A 702 -7.40 9.71 -21.68
CA LEU A 702 -8.47 9.37 -20.74
C LEU A 702 -9.80 9.03 -21.37
N MET A 703 -10.06 9.38 -22.63
CA MET A 703 -11.35 9.10 -23.27
C MET A 703 -11.23 8.26 -24.54
N LEU A 704 -10.32 8.58 -25.45
CA LEU A 704 -10.23 7.83 -26.71
C LEU A 704 -9.65 6.42 -26.47
N LEU A 705 -8.51 6.34 -25.78
CA LEU A 705 -7.84 5.07 -25.50
C LEU A 705 -8.61 4.20 -24.52
N THR A 706 -9.45 4.78 -23.66
CA THR A 706 -10.33 4.06 -22.73
C THR A 706 -11.67 3.68 -23.33
N GLY A 707 -12.04 4.21 -24.51
CA GLY A 707 -13.28 3.85 -25.22
C GLY A 707 -14.49 4.75 -24.97
N ARG A 708 -14.33 5.90 -24.30
CA ARG A 708 -15.40 6.86 -23.99
C ARG A 708 -15.70 7.81 -25.16
N HIS A 709 -15.96 7.23 -26.34
CA HIS A 709 -16.05 7.99 -27.61
C HIS A 709 -17.24 8.96 -27.67
N ILE A 710 -18.40 8.59 -27.12
CA ILE A 710 -19.58 9.47 -27.10
C ILE A 710 -19.33 10.71 -26.23
N GLU A 711 -18.72 10.52 -25.06
CA GLU A 711 -18.42 11.61 -24.14
C GLU A 711 -17.33 12.54 -24.70
N ALA A 712 -16.29 11.97 -25.33
CA ALA A 712 -15.27 12.76 -26.03
C ALA A 712 -15.87 13.64 -27.13
N ARG A 713 -16.78 13.08 -27.95
CA ARG A 713 -17.53 13.85 -28.97
C ARG A 713 -18.29 15.00 -28.35
N ASN A 714 -19.02 14.74 -27.27
CA ASN A 714 -19.83 15.73 -26.58
C ASN A 714 -18.95 16.88 -26.04
N ILE A 715 -17.81 16.58 -25.42
CA ILE A 715 -16.86 17.61 -24.96
C ILE A 715 -16.33 18.44 -26.14
N ILE A 716 -15.87 17.78 -27.21
CA ILE A 716 -15.34 18.47 -28.40
C ILE A 716 -16.37 19.46 -28.98
N LEU A 717 -17.62 19.03 -29.12
CA LEU A 717 -18.70 19.84 -29.70
C LEU A 717 -19.18 20.94 -28.75
N SER A 718 -19.20 20.70 -27.43
CA SER A 718 -19.55 21.72 -26.44
C SER A 718 -18.53 22.87 -26.45
N PHE A 719 -17.22 22.57 -26.50
CA PHE A 719 -16.19 23.60 -26.64
C PHE A 719 -16.25 24.29 -28.02
N ALA A 720 -16.56 23.55 -29.10
CA ALA A 720 -16.76 24.14 -30.42
C ALA A 720 -17.86 25.23 -30.42
N GLY A 721 -18.93 25.01 -29.65
CA GLY A 721 -20.00 26.00 -29.48
C GLY A 721 -19.52 27.32 -28.88
N THR A 722 -18.42 27.30 -28.12
CA THR A 722 -17.82 28.47 -27.49
C THR A 722 -16.72 29.13 -28.32
N LEU A 723 -16.36 28.64 -29.53
CA LEU A 723 -15.32 29.28 -30.33
C LEU A 723 -15.64 30.78 -30.52
N ARG A 724 -14.70 31.67 -30.17
CA ARG A 724 -14.81 33.13 -30.29
C ARG A 724 -13.44 33.73 -30.56
N HIS A 725 -13.36 34.81 -31.34
CA HIS A 725 -12.09 35.39 -31.82
C HIS A 725 -11.25 34.41 -32.65
N GLY A 726 -11.82 33.28 -33.09
CA GLY A 726 -11.07 32.15 -33.66
C GLY A 726 -10.32 31.28 -32.63
N LEU A 727 -10.62 31.43 -31.34
CA LEU A 727 -9.98 30.73 -30.22
C LEU A 727 -10.97 29.89 -29.41
N ILE A 728 -10.45 28.85 -28.76
CA ILE A 728 -11.13 28.07 -27.72
C ILE A 728 -10.74 28.64 -26.36
N PRO A 729 -11.67 28.80 -25.40
CA PRO A 729 -11.36 29.37 -24.10
C PRO A 729 -10.49 28.44 -23.24
N ASN A 730 -9.72 29.02 -22.32
CA ASN A 730 -8.98 28.25 -21.31
C ASN A 730 -9.95 27.83 -20.22
N LEU A 731 -10.43 28.79 -19.43
CA LEU A 731 -11.51 28.55 -18.47
C LEU A 731 -12.82 28.46 -19.25
N LEU A 732 -13.50 27.31 -19.19
CA LEU A 732 -14.76 27.13 -19.93
C LEU A 732 -15.92 27.91 -19.28
N GLY A 733 -16.08 27.81 -17.95
CA GLY A 733 -17.13 28.52 -17.22
C GLY A 733 -18.54 28.37 -17.84
N GLU A 734 -18.92 27.15 -18.22
CA GLU A 734 -20.18 26.82 -18.91
C GLU A 734 -20.38 27.55 -20.26
N GLY A 735 -19.31 28.11 -20.82
CA GLY A 735 -19.32 28.96 -22.01
C GLY A 735 -19.66 30.43 -21.71
N ARG A 736 -20.43 30.71 -20.65
CA ARG A 736 -20.89 32.08 -20.34
C ARG A 736 -19.83 32.90 -19.61
N CYS A 737 -19.10 32.24 -18.72
CA CYS A 737 -17.98 32.81 -17.98
C CYS A 737 -16.63 32.41 -18.62
N ALA A 738 -16.66 32.08 -19.91
CA ALA A 738 -15.48 31.62 -20.64
C ALA A 738 -14.42 32.72 -20.75
N ARG A 739 -13.16 32.36 -20.47
CA ARG A 739 -12.01 33.26 -20.58
C ARG A 739 -11.11 32.88 -21.75
N TYR A 740 -10.83 33.84 -22.63
CA TYR A 740 -10.06 33.66 -23.85
C TYR A 740 -8.70 34.33 -23.68
N ASN A 741 -7.92 33.84 -22.72
CA ASN A 741 -6.55 34.30 -22.44
C ASN A 741 -5.49 33.31 -22.94
N CYS A 742 -5.89 32.15 -23.48
CA CYS A 742 -5.00 31.15 -24.04
C CYS A 742 -4.96 31.19 -25.58
N ARG A 743 -3.78 30.92 -26.14
CA ARG A 743 -3.55 30.77 -27.59
C ARG A 743 -3.38 29.32 -28.02
N ASP A 744 -3.05 28.43 -27.09
CA ASP A 744 -2.74 27.02 -27.35
C ASP A 744 -3.98 26.11 -27.34
N ALA A 745 -5.01 26.41 -26.54
CA ALA A 745 -6.18 25.53 -26.38
C ALA A 745 -6.91 25.20 -27.70
N VAL A 746 -6.98 26.14 -28.65
CA VAL A 746 -7.58 25.90 -29.97
C VAL A 746 -6.82 24.84 -30.77
N TRP A 747 -5.50 24.82 -30.65
CA TRP A 747 -4.65 23.87 -31.36
C TRP A 747 -4.70 22.48 -30.73
N TRP A 748 -4.80 22.42 -29.40
CA TRP A 748 -5.08 21.17 -28.69
C TRP A 748 -6.47 20.61 -29.04
N TRP A 749 -7.49 21.47 -29.11
CA TRP A 749 -8.83 21.09 -29.55
C TRP A 749 -8.81 20.51 -30.98
N LEU A 750 -8.12 21.16 -31.92
CA LEU A 750 -7.97 20.68 -33.30
C LEU A 750 -7.22 19.34 -33.36
N GLN A 751 -6.13 19.20 -32.58
CA GLN A 751 -5.40 17.93 -32.47
C GLN A 751 -6.30 16.82 -31.92
N CYS A 752 -7.14 17.10 -30.92
CA CYS A 752 -8.10 16.14 -30.39
C CYS A 752 -9.18 15.73 -31.39
N ILE A 753 -9.65 16.65 -32.24
CA ILE A 753 -10.59 16.30 -33.32
C ILE A 753 -9.90 15.38 -34.32
N GLN A 754 -8.64 15.67 -34.69
CA GLN A 754 -7.85 14.79 -35.53
C GLN A 754 -7.69 13.40 -34.89
N ASP A 755 -7.33 13.34 -33.62
CA ASP A 755 -7.17 12.08 -32.88
C ASP A 755 -8.50 11.31 -32.81
N TYR A 756 -9.62 12.01 -32.57
CA TYR A 756 -10.96 11.43 -32.60
C TYR A 756 -11.28 10.83 -33.98
N ALA A 757 -11.09 11.61 -35.05
CA ALA A 757 -11.37 11.18 -36.41
C ALA A 757 -10.50 10.01 -36.87
N THR A 758 -9.31 9.88 -36.28
CA THR A 758 -8.34 8.81 -36.60
C THR A 758 -8.59 7.54 -35.79
N HIS A 759 -8.89 7.66 -34.49
CA HIS A 759 -8.96 6.52 -33.57
C HIS A 759 -10.38 5.95 -33.37
N VAL A 760 -11.42 6.75 -33.59
CA VAL A 760 -12.81 6.30 -33.42
C VAL A 760 -13.31 5.69 -34.74
N PRO A 761 -13.95 4.51 -34.72
CA PRO A 761 -14.61 3.96 -35.91
C PRO A 761 -15.60 4.98 -36.50
N GLN A 762 -15.49 5.26 -37.80
CA GLN A 762 -16.27 6.32 -38.47
C GLN A 762 -16.12 7.72 -37.82
N GLY A 763 -15.02 7.96 -37.10
CA GLY A 763 -14.82 9.18 -36.33
C GLY A 763 -14.83 10.47 -37.16
N HIS A 764 -14.53 10.40 -38.46
CA HIS A 764 -14.59 11.53 -39.38
C HIS A 764 -16.00 12.13 -39.53
N GLU A 765 -17.06 11.39 -39.17
CA GLU A 765 -18.44 11.89 -39.18
C GLU A 765 -18.66 13.05 -38.20
N ILE A 766 -17.82 13.16 -37.15
CA ILE A 766 -17.86 14.28 -36.19
C ILE A 766 -17.76 15.64 -36.90
N LEU A 767 -17.07 15.71 -38.05
CA LEU A 767 -16.91 16.93 -38.85
C LEU A 767 -18.26 17.49 -39.32
N ARG A 768 -19.27 16.62 -39.52
CA ARG A 768 -20.61 17.00 -39.97
C ARG A 768 -21.59 17.19 -38.83
N CYS A 769 -21.20 16.89 -37.58
CA CYS A 769 -22.07 17.08 -36.44
C CYS A 769 -22.44 18.57 -36.28
N PRO A 770 -23.71 18.89 -35.99
CA PRO A 770 -24.15 20.25 -35.79
C PRO A 770 -23.60 20.81 -34.48
N VAL A 771 -22.94 21.96 -34.55
CA VAL A 771 -22.47 22.73 -33.41
C VAL A 771 -23.43 23.88 -33.17
N THR A 772 -24.02 23.90 -31.98
CA THR A 772 -24.75 25.07 -31.46
C THR A 772 -23.74 26.19 -31.18
N ARG A 773 -23.76 27.26 -31.99
CA ARG A 773 -22.88 28.41 -31.82
C ARG A 773 -23.45 29.33 -30.75
N MET A 774 -22.74 29.42 -29.64
CA MET A 774 -23.06 30.33 -28.54
C MET A 774 -22.63 31.76 -28.86
N TYR A 775 -21.51 31.92 -29.58
CA TYR A 775 -21.01 33.22 -30.04
C TYR A 775 -20.79 33.20 -31.57
N PRO A 776 -21.84 33.46 -32.39
CA PRO A 776 -21.70 33.52 -33.85
C PRO A 776 -20.82 34.68 -34.35
N ASN A 777 -20.66 35.73 -33.54
CA ASN A 777 -19.72 36.81 -33.78
C ASN A 777 -19.13 37.30 -32.45
N ASP A 778 -18.01 38.02 -32.51
CA ASP A 778 -17.18 38.30 -31.33
C ASP A 778 -17.87 39.19 -30.29
N ASP A 779 -18.74 40.10 -30.74
CA ASP A 779 -19.39 41.11 -29.89
C ASP A 779 -20.82 40.73 -29.47
N CYS A 780 -21.35 39.56 -29.88
CA CYS A 780 -22.72 39.19 -29.51
C CYS A 780 -22.86 38.73 -28.04
N GLU A 781 -24.08 38.84 -27.55
CA GLU A 781 -24.54 38.09 -26.39
C GLU A 781 -24.66 36.59 -26.73
N PRO A 782 -24.56 35.70 -25.73
CA PRO A 782 -24.64 34.27 -25.97
C PRO A 782 -26.02 33.86 -26.51
N CYS A 783 -26.04 33.28 -27.71
CA CYS A 783 -27.26 32.79 -28.37
C CYS A 783 -27.88 31.59 -27.61
N LYS A 784 -29.18 31.37 -27.82
CA LYS A 784 -29.88 30.22 -27.25
C LYS A 784 -29.51 28.93 -28.00
N PRO A 785 -29.60 27.76 -27.34
CA PRO A 785 -29.29 26.50 -28.01
C PRO A 785 -30.18 26.25 -29.22
N GLY A 786 -29.57 25.91 -30.36
CA GLY A 786 -30.26 25.70 -31.64
C GLY A 786 -30.61 26.96 -32.43
N GLU A 787 -30.31 28.17 -31.92
CA GLU A 787 -30.59 29.43 -32.63
C GLU A 787 -29.67 29.62 -33.84
N VAL A 788 -28.38 29.36 -33.66
CA VAL A 788 -27.39 29.33 -34.74
C VAL A 788 -26.65 28.00 -34.68
N GLU A 789 -26.73 27.23 -35.76
CA GLU A 789 -26.06 25.95 -35.89
C GLU A 789 -25.26 25.89 -37.18
N GLN A 790 -24.05 25.35 -37.09
CA GLN A 790 -23.21 25.05 -38.24
C GLN A 790 -22.48 23.73 -38.01
N PRO A 791 -22.15 22.98 -39.08
CA PRO A 791 -21.35 21.76 -38.94
C PRO A 791 -19.97 22.07 -38.36
N LEU A 792 -19.39 21.10 -37.63
CA LEU A 792 -18.08 21.27 -37.00
C LEU A 792 -16.98 21.69 -37.99
N TYR A 793 -17.00 21.21 -39.24
CA TYR A 793 -16.02 21.62 -40.25
C TYR A 793 -16.04 23.14 -40.54
N ASP A 794 -17.19 23.81 -40.39
CA ASP A 794 -17.29 25.27 -40.56
C ASP A 794 -16.67 26.00 -39.37
N VAL A 795 -16.82 25.44 -38.16
CA VAL A 795 -16.17 25.98 -36.94
C VAL A 795 -14.65 25.83 -37.03
N ILE A 796 -14.16 24.70 -37.56
CA ILE A 796 -12.74 24.50 -37.84
C ILE A 796 -12.24 25.51 -38.88
N GLN A 797 -12.99 25.70 -39.96
CA GLN A 797 -12.66 26.70 -40.99
C GLN A 797 -12.59 28.11 -40.42
N GLU A 798 -13.54 28.49 -39.57
CA GLU A 798 -13.56 29.80 -38.89
C GLU A 798 -12.28 30.02 -38.08
N ALA A 799 -11.88 29.02 -37.26
CA ALA A 799 -10.67 29.10 -36.45
C ALA A 799 -9.41 29.28 -37.30
N LEU A 800 -9.24 28.48 -38.36
CA LEU A 800 -8.07 28.58 -39.25
C LEU A 800 -8.03 29.90 -40.03
N GLN A 801 -9.16 30.34 -40.56
CA GLN A 801 -9.27 31.59 -41.31
C GLN A 801 -8.97 32.81 -40.43
N ARG A 802 -9.50 32.83 -39.20
CA ARG A 802 -9.24 33.90 -38.22
C ARG A 802 -7.75 34.06 -37.90
N HIS A 803 -7.02 32.96 -37.75
CA HIS A 803 -5.57 33.01 -37.52
C HIS A 803 -4.80 33.54 -38.74
N LEU A 804 -5.19 33.15 -39.95
CA LEU A 804 -4.55 33.63 -41.19
C LEU A 804 -4.84 35.11 -41.47
N GLU A 805 -6.03 35.59 -41.11
CA GLU A 805 -6.43 36.99 -41.23
C GLU A 805 -5.74 37.87 -40.17
N GLY A 806 -5.55 37.33 -38.97
CA GLY A 806 -5.01 38.05 -37.82
C GLY A 806 -6.11 38.31 -36.78
N ILE A 807 -5.85 37.87 -35.56
CA ILE A 807 -6.71 38.05 -34.40
C ILE A 807 -6.14 39.20 -33.59
N SER A 808 -6.97 40.17 -33.24
CA SER A 808 -6.61 41.29 -32.37
C SER A 808 -7.85 41.74 -31.62
N TYR A 809 -7.89 41.47 -30.32
CA TYR A 809 -9.00 41.87 -29.45
C TYR A 809 -8.50 42.22 -28.06
N ARG A 810 -9.36 42.90 -27.30
CA ARG A 810 -9.20 43.08 -25.86
C ARG A 810 -10.14 42.12 -25.13
N GLU A 811 -9.64 41.41 -24.12
CA GLU A 811 -10.46 40.46 -23.36
C GLU A 811 -11.78 41.11 -22.89
N ARG A 812 -12.89 40.41 -23.13
CA ARG A 812 -14.21 40.88 -22.71
C ARG A 812 -14.23 41.03 -21.18
N ASN A 813 -14.70 42.19 -20.70
CA ASN A 813 -14.72 42.54 -19.28
C ASN A 813 -13.32 42.74 -18.65
N ALA A 814 -12.30 43.09 -19.45
CA ALA A 814 -10.94 43.39 -18.98
C ALA A 814 -10.91 44.29 -17.73
N GLY A 815 -10.04 43.94 -16.78
CA GLY A 815 -9.86 44.61 -15.51
C GLY A 815 -9.83 43.66 -14.32
N SER A 816 -9.73 44.21 -13.12
CA SER A 816 -9.49 43.47 -11.87
C SER A 816 -10.56 42.42 -11.51
N LYS A 817 -11.75 42.49 -12.12
CA LYS A 817 -12.84 41.53 -11.90
C LYS A 817 -12.57 40.16 -12.54
N ILE A 818 -11.86 40.11 -13.67
CA ILE A 818 -11.54 38.85 -14.36
C ILE A 818 -10.10 38.41 -14.11
N ASP A 819 -9.21 39.35 -13.79
CA ASP A 819 -7.83 39.08 -13.39
C ASP A 819 -7.31 40.21 -12.50
N MET A 820 -7.08 39.92 -11.21
CA MET A 820 -6.70 40.93 -10.22
C MET A 820 -5.21 41.29 -10.22
N HIS A 821 -4.39 40.57 -10.99
CA HIS A 821 -2.94 40.72 -11.01
C HIS A 821 -2.42 41.25 -12.35
N MET A 822 -3.04 40.83 -13.45
CA MET A 822 -2.65 41.22 -14.81
C MET A 822 -2.69 42.75 -15.01
N ARG A 823 -1.70 43.27 -15.74
CA ARG A 823 -1.66 44.67 -16.17
C ARG A 823 -2.64 44.95 -17.30
N ASP A 824 -2.98 46.23 -17.50
CA ASP A 824 -3.96 46.62 -18.52
C ASP A 824 -3.58 46.14 -19.93
N GLU A 825 -2.29 46.18 -20.26
CA GLU A 825 -1.74 45.76 -21.54
C GLU A 825 -1.84 44.25 -21.77
N GLY A 826 -1.88 43.46 -20.69
CA GLY A 826 -1.98 42.01 -20.73
C GLY A 826 -3.31 41.52 -21.30
N PHE A 827 -4.39 42.31 -21.14
CA PHE A 827 -5.72 41.99 -21.67
C PHE A 827 -5.83 42.15 -23.20
N ASN A 828 -4.84 42.75 -23.85
CA ASN A 828 -4.83 42.89 -25.31
C ASN A 828 -4.15 41.65 -25.93
N VAL A 829 -4.93 40.83 -26.64
CA VAL A 829 -4.47 39.58 -27.24
C VAL A 829 -4.37 39.76 -28.75
N ALA A 830 -3.20 39.43 -29.30
CA ALA A 830 -2.96 39.42 -30.73
C ALA A 830 -2.37 38.06 -31.16
N VAL A 831 -2.86 37.50 -32.27
CA VAL A 831 -2.36 36.27 -32.88
C VAL A 831 -2.39 36.42 -34.39
N LYS A 832 -1.34 36.05 -35.10
CA LYS A 832 -1.26 36.13 -36.55
C LYS A 832 -0.39 35.00 -37.11
N VAL A 833 -0.68 34.60 -38.34
CA VAL A 833 0.22 33.75 -39.12
C VAL A 833 1.23 34.62 -39.86
N ASP A 834 2.51 34.40 -39.62
CA ASP A 834 3.58 35.06 -40.36
C ASP A 834 3.54 34.60 -41.84
N PRO A 835 3.43 35.51 -42.81
CA PRO A 835 3.23 35.16 -44.21
C PRO A 835 4.45 34.52 -44.88
N VAL A 836 5.65 34.69 -44.31
CA VAL A 836 6.90 34.15 -44.84
C VAL A 836 7.11 32.74 -44.31
N THR A 837 7.02 32.57 -43.00
CA THR A 837 7.35 31.32 -42.32
C THR A 837 6.15 30.39 -42.15
N GLY A 838 4.93 30.92 -42.18
CA GLY A 838 3.72 30.20 -41.81
C GLY A 838 3.55 30.04 -40.29
N PHE A 839 4.47 30.53 -39.46
CA PHE A 839 4.39 30.35 -38.00
C PHE A 839 3.22 31.14 -37.40
N VAL A 840 2.47 30.47 -36.53
CA VAL A 840 1.45 31.12 -35.70
C VAL A 840 2.17 31.86 -34.57
N SER A 841 2.24 33.18 -34.68
CA SER A 841 2.88 34.07 -33.71
C SER A 841 1.84 34.89 -32.96
N GLY A 842 2.03 35.15 -31.67
CA GLY A 842 1.11 35.98 -30.92
C GLY A 842 1.50 36.20 -29.47
N GLY A 843 0.63 36.89 -28.75
CA GLY A 843 0.87 37.31 -27.38
C GLY A 843 1.67 38.63 -27.31
N ASN A 844 2.07 38.96 -26.09
CA ASN A 844 2.91 40.10 -25.77
C ASN A 844 3.61 39.82 -24.42
N ARG A 845 4.61 40.62 -24.07
CA ARG A 845 5.42 40.45 -22.85
C ARG A 845 4.65 40.48 -21.51
N PHE A 846 3.38 40.88 -21.52
CA PHE A 846 2.50 41.03 -20.34
C PHE A 846 1.37 40.00 -20.30
N ASN A 847 1.36 38.99 -21.19
CA ASN A 847 0.36 37.93 -21.18
C ASN A 847 0.94 36.51 -21.10
N CYS A 848 0.05 35.58 -20.76
CA CYS A 848 0.32 34.18 -20.46
C CYS A 848 -0.48 33.26 -21.41
N GLY A 849 -0.22 33.36 -22.72
CA GLY A 849 -1.04 32.66 -23.73
C GLY A 849 -0.77 31.16 -23.91
N THR A 850 0.12 30.55 -23.15
CA THR A 850 0.52 29.13 -23.27
C THR A 850 0.37 28.41 -21.95
N TRP A 851 0.53 27.09 -21.90
CA TRP A 851 0.45 26.31 -20.66
C TRP A 851 1.39 26.75 -19.54
N MET A 852 2.49 27.41 -19.87
CA MET A 852 3.37 28.05 -18.90
C MET A 852 2.81 29.44 -18.52
N ASP A 853 1.74 29.50 -17.73
CA ASP A 853 0.86 30.68 -17.60
C ASP A 853 0.89 31.42 -16.26
N LYS A 854 1.87 31.17 -15.38
CA LYS A 854 1.95 31.88 -14.09
C LYS A 854 2.11 33.39 -14.27
N MET A 855 1.09 34.14 -13.84
CA MET A 855 1.11 35.59 -13.67
C MET A 855 1.64 35.94 -12.27
N GLY A 856 2.63 36.82 -12.18
CA GLY A 856 3.18 37.26 -10.91
C GLY A 856 2.17 38.05 -10.08
N GLU A 857 2.21 37.85 -8.76
CA GLU A 857 1.22 38.40 -7.83
C GLU A 857 1.83 39.12 -6.61
N SER A 858 3.15 39.04 -6.38
CA SER A 858 3.81 39.66 -5.22
C SER A 858 4.10 41.14 -5.47
N ASP A 859 3.44 41.99 -4.69
CA ASP A 859 3.79 43.41 -4.57
C ASP A 859 5.18 43.58 -3.93
N ARG A 860 5.51 42.76 -2.92
CA ARG A 860 6.77 42.81 -2.17
C ARG A 860 7.99 42.57 -3.05
N ALA A 861 7.96 41.50 -3.84
CA ALA A 861 9.03 41.17 -4.79
C ALA A 861 8.99 42.01 -6.07
N ARG A 862 7.97 42.86 -6.23
CA ARG A 862 7.74 43.71 -7.43
C ARG A 862 7.55 42.91 -8.72
N ASN A 863 7.02 41.69 -8.63
CA ASN A 863 6.72 40.83 -9.77
C ASN A 863 5.23 40.85 -10.18
N LYS A 864 4.37 41.56 -9.43
CA LYS A 864 2.94 41.65 -9.72
C LYS A 864 2.63 42.14 -11.13
N GLY A 865 1.78 41.39 -11.82
CA GLY A 865 1.34 41.67 -13.19
C GLY A 865 2.40 41.42 -14.25
N MET A 866 3.53 40.82 -13.89
CA MET A 866 4.53 40.32 -14.83
C MET A 866 4.34 38.82 -15.02
N PRO A 867 4.20 38.32 -16.25
CA PRO A 867 4.29 36.88 -16.52
C PRO A 867 5.65 36.32 -16.11
N ALA A 868 5.65 35.14 -15.49
CA ALA A 868 6.87 34.38 -15.23
C ALA A 868 7.54 33.89 -16.51
N THR A 869 6.71 33.45 -17.45
CA THR A 869 7.12 32.82 -18.70
C THR A 869 6.28 33.39 -19.85
N PRO A 870 6.45 34.68 -20.22
CA PRO A 870 5.79 35.23 -21.39
C PRO A 870 6.38 34.55 -22.63
N ARG A 871 5.65 33.58 -23.17
CA ARG A 871 6.03 32.83 -24.38
C ARG A 871 5.37 33.43 -25.61
N ASP A 872 5.53 34.74 -25.79
CA ASP A 872 5.04 35.46 -26.96
C ASP A 872 5.92 35.19 -28.19
N GLY A 873 5.48 35.63 -29.38
CA GLY A 873 6.05 35.16 -30.64
C GLY A 873 5.46 33.80 -31.03
N ALA A 874 6.25 32.89 -31.60
CA ALA A 874 5.81 31.57 -32.04
C ALA A 874 6.32 30.43 -31.12
N PRO A 875 5.53 30.01 -30.10
CA PRO A 875 5.81 28.83 -29.30
C PRO A 875 5.94 27.56 -30.13
N VAL A 876 6.95 26.74 -29.83
CA VAL A 876 7.26 25.53 -30.60
C VAL A 876 6.10 24.54 -30.70
N GLU A 877 5.33 24.35 -29.61
CA GLU A 877 4.21 23.42 -29.61
C GLU A 877 3.02 23.94 -30.44
N ILE A 878 2.77 25.25 -30.47
CA ILE A 878 1.72 25.84 -31.31
C ILE A 878 2.09 25.68 -32.79
N VAL A 879 3.36 25.88 -33.15
CA VAL A 879 3.82 25.66 -34.52
C VAL A 879 3.70 24.18 -34.90
N GLY A 880 4.08 23.26 -34.02
CA GLY A 880 3.91 21.82 -34.24
C GLY A 880 2.44 21.39 -34.39
N LEU A 881 1.57 21.84 -33.49
CA LEU A 881 0.13 21.52 -33.53
C LEU A 881 -0.56 22.15 -34.75
N SER A 882 -0.20 23.37 -35.12
CA SER A 882 -0.72 24.00 -36.34
C SER A 882 -0.25 23.27 -37.59
N LYS A 883 1.02 22.83 -37.67
CA LYS A 883 1.48 21.95 -38.75
C LYS A 883 0.68 20.66 -38.82
N SER A 884 0.47 20.00 -37.68
CA SER A 884 -0.30 18.76 -37.59
C SER A 884 -1.73 18.95 -38.14
N THR A 885 -2.38 20.03 -37.71
CA THR A 885 -3.73 20.41 -38.11
C THR A 885 -3.81 20.75 -39.60
N VAL A 886 -2.93 21.61 -40.11
CA VAL A 886 -2.95 22.05 -41.51
C VAL A 886 -2.67 20.87 -42.45
N ARG A 887 -1.71 20.00 -42.09
CA ARG A 887 -1.49 18.71 -42.79
C ARG A 887 -2.78 17.89 -42.84
N TRP A 888 -3.46 17.76 -41.70
CA TRP A 888 -4.66 16.93 -41.59
C TRP A 888 -5.83 17.47 -42.43
N VAL A 889 -6.09 18.79 -42.41
CA VAL A 889 -7.17 19.36 -43.26
C VAL A 889 -6.84 19.29 -44.75
N VAL A 890 -5.57 19.39 -45.15
CA VAL A 890 -5.14 19.15 -46.54
C VAL A 890 -5.46 17.72 -46.97
N ASP A 891 -5.13 16.73 -46.13
CA ASP A 891 -5.45 15.31 -46.39
C ASP A 891 -6.96 15.06 -46.43
N LEU A 892 -7.73 15.62 -45.49
CA LEU A 892 -9.20 15.50 -45.49
C LEU A 892 -9.84 16.13 -46.72
N HIS A 893 -9.35 17.28 -47.18
CA HIS A 893 -9.83 17.90 -48.40
C HIS A 893 -9.54 17.02 -49.62
N GLY A 894 -8.32 16.46 -49.71
CA GLY A 894 -7.95 15.50 -50.75
C GLY A 894 -8.84 14.24 -50.78
N LYS A 895 -9.40 13.86 -49.62
CA LYS A 895 -10.37 12.76 -49.47
C LYS A 895 -11.84 13.16 -49.65
N GLY A 896 -12.15 14.44 -49.90
CA GLY A 896 -13.52 14.95 -50.01
C GLY A 896 -14.30 15.01 -48.68
N LEU A 897 -13.60 14.95 -47.54
CA LEU A 897 -14.20 14.97 -46.20
C LEU A 897 -14.23 16.38 -45.58
N PHE A 898 -13.42 17.31 -46.09
CA PHE A 898 -13.39 18.70 -45.67
C PHE A 898 -13.60 19.63 -46.89
N PRO A 899 -14.62 20.52 -46.87
CA PRO A 899 -15.03 21.25 -48.08
C PRO A 899 -14.07 22.38 -48.49
N TYR A 900 -13.20 22.84 -47.59
CA TYR A 900 -12.34 24.00 -47.81
C TYR A 900 -10.92 23.59 -48.22
N LYS A 901 -10.44 24.15 -49.34
CA LYS A 901 -9.06 23.99 -49.82
C LYS A 901 -8.07 25.05 -49.28
N GLY A 902 -8.59 26.04 -48.57
CA GLY A 902 -7.86 27.21 -48.07
C GLY A 902 -8.80 28.23 -47.42
N ALA A 903 -8.26 29.38 -47.02
CA ALA A 903 -9.01 30.45 -46.37
C ALA A 903 -9.00 31.74 -47.19
N LYS A 904 -10.09 32.51 -47.12
CA LYS A 904 -10.17 33.87 -47.66
C LYS A 904 -9.89 34.85 -46.54
N VAL A 905 -8.90 35.71 -46.71
CA VAL A 905 -8.47 36.67 -45.67
C VAL A 905 -8.39 38.08 -46.24
N HIS A 906 -8.75 39.08 -45.44
CA HIS A 906 -8.55 40.48 -45.83
C HIS A 906 -7.19 40.96 -45.35
N ARG A 907 -6.30 41.29 -46.28
CA ARG A 907 -4.99 41.90 -46.01
C ARG A 907 -4.85 43.20 -46.80
N ASP A 908 -4.47 44.28 -46.12
CA ASP A 908 -4.28 45.60 -46.72
C ASP A 908 -5.47 46.09 -47.58
N GLY A 909 -6.70 45.79 -47.13
CA GLY A 909 -7.93 46.16 -47.82
C GLY A 909 -8.27 45.31 -49.06
N LYS A 910 -7.56 44.19 -49.31
CA LYS A 910 -7.84 43.25 -50.41
C LYS A 910 -8.13 41.85 -49.89
N GLU A 911 -9.10 41.17 -50.50
CA GLU A 911 -9.34 39.74 -50.25
C GLU A 911 -8.23 38.92 -50.93
N VAL A 912 -7.52 38.11 -50.15
CA VAL A 912 -6.47 37.20 -50.59
C VAL A 912 -6.88 35.78 -50.22
N PHE A 913 -6.77 34.86 -51.18
CA PHE A 913 -7.00 33.44 -50.94
C PHE A 913 -5.69 32.73 -50.63
N ILE A 914 -5.60 32.08 -49.46
CA ILE A 914 -4.42 31.33 -49.02
C ILE A 914 -4.76 29.83 -49.02
N PRO A 915 -4.19 29.03 -49.95
CA PRO A 915 -4.33 27.58 -49.93
C PRO A 915 -3.73 26.95 -48.67
N TYR A 916 -4.39 25.94 -48.10
CA TYR A 916 -3.82 25.22 -46.95
C TYR A 916 -2.57 24.42 -47.29
N THR A 917 -2.43 23.98 -48.55
CA THR A 917 -1.19 23.37 -49.05
C THR A 917 -0.01 24.34 -48.97
N GLN A 918 -0.20 25.60 -49.38
CA GLN A 918 0.82 26.63 -49.26
C GLN A 918 1.22 26.83 -47.80
N TRP A 919 0.26 26.93 -46.87
CA TRP A 919 0.57 27.12 -45.45
C TRP A 919 1.33 25.91 -44.86
N ASN A 920 0.91 24.69 -45.21
CA ASN A 920 1.60 23.46 -44.81
C ASN A 920 3.06 23.43 -45.28
N ASP A 921 3.31 23.84 -46.53
CA ASP A 921 4.64 23.83 -47.13
C ASP A 921 5.54 24.92 -46.52
N GLN A 922 4.98 26.11 -46.24
CA GLN A 922 5.69 27.19 -45.55
C GLN A 922 6.19 26.74 -44.17
N LEU A 923 5.31 26.12 -43.38
CA LEU A 923 5.67 25.55 -42.07
C LEU A 923 6.77 24.50 -42.21
N GLN A 924 6.63 23.59 -43.18
CA GLN A 924 7.59 22.51 -43.43
C GLN A 924 8.99 23.03 -43.77
N LEU A 925 9.07 24.06 -44.63
CA LEU A 925 10.34 24.63 -45.09
C LEU A 925 11.00 25.51 -44.02
N SER A 926 10.21 26.19 -43.20
CA SER A 926 10.72 27.22 -42.29
C SER A 926 11.02 26.70 -40.88
N PHE A 927 10.36 25.64 -40.42
CA PHE A 927 10.44 25.19 -39.03
C PHE A 927 11.87 24.93 -38.56
N GLU A 928 12.55 23.96 -39.17
CA GLU A 928 13.87 23.57 -38.66
C GLU A 928 14.91 24.69 -38.82
N ALA A 929 14.81 25.49 -39.90
CA ALA A 929 15.65 26.67 -40.09
C ALA A 929 15.43 27.74 -39.00
N GLY A 930 14.21 27.92 -38.52
CA GLY A 930 13.89 28.90 -37.47
C GLY A 930 14.20 28.41 -36.04
N PHE A 931 13.98 27.12 -35.77
CA PHE A 931 14.03 26.57 -34.42
C PHE A 931 15.31 25.81 -34.07
N TRP A 932 16.08 25.29 -35.02
CA TRP A 932 17.30 24.54 -34.72
C TRP A 932 18.43 25.45 -34.24
N VAL A 933 19.15 25.03 -33.19
CA VAL A 933 20.33 25.73 -32.68
C VAL A 933 21.57 24.88 -32.95
N SER A 934 22.22 25.09 -34.10
CA SER A 934 23.39 24.30 -34.53
C SER A 934 24.63 24.55 -33.69
N GLY A 935 24.88 25.82 -33.33
CA GLY A 935 26.08 26.25 -32.62
C GLY A 935 27.33 26.39 -33.48
N GLU A 936 27.20 26.35 -34.81
CA GLU A 936 28.27 26.63 -35.77
C GLU A 936 28.55 28.15 -35.83
N ALA A 937 29.83 28.53 -35.78
CA ALA A 937 30.26 29.93 -35.86
C ALA A 937 30.10 30.45 -37.31
N GLY A 938 28.87 30.77 -37.70
CA GLY A 938 28.53 31.21 -39.05
C GLY A 938 27.19 30.71 -39.60
N ASP A 939 26.34 30.08 -38.78
CA ASP A 939 24.99 29.68 -39.21
C ASP A 939 24.18 30.92 -39.66
N PRO A 940 23.80 31.03 -40.94
CA PRO A 940 23.10 32.21 -41.46
C PRO A 940 21.68 32.37 -40.90
N ASN A 941 21.12 31.32 -40.28
CA ASN A 941 19.82 31.37 -39.65
C ASN A 941 19.88 31.86 -38.19
N GLU A 942 21.08 31.91 -37.60
CA GLU A 942 21.26 32.28 -36.20
C GLU A 942 21.39 33.81 -36.06
N LYS A 943 20.33 34.45 -35.56
CA LYS A 943 20.23 35.91 -35.44
C LYS A 943 20.87 36.44 -34.16
N HIS A 944 20.93 35.63 -33.10
CA HIS A 944 21.45 36.03 -31.79
C HIS A 944 22.45 34.99 -31.25
N PRO A 945 23.60 34.80 -31.93
CA PRO A 945 24.61 33.83 -31.50
C PRO A 945 25.19 34.14 -30.11
N ASP A 946 25.09 35.39 -29.66
CA ASP A 946 25.48 35.87 -28.33
C ASP A 946 24.56 35.38 -27.20
N LEU A 947 23.32 35.00 -27.51
CA LEU A 947 22.34 34.48 -26.57
C LEU A 947 22.27 32.94 -26.54
N VAL A 948 23.05 32.26 -27.38
CA VAL A 948 23.07 30.79 -27.45
C VAL A 948 23.84 30.21 -26.28
N HIS A 949 23.11 29.78 -25.25
CA HIS A 949 23.70 29.07 -24.11
C HIS A 949 23.91 27.58 -24.38
N LYS A 950 22.93 26.92 -25.03
CA LYS A 950 23.01 25.51 -25.42
C LYS A 950 22.89 25.33 -26.91
N LYS A 951 23.59 24.31 -27.40
CA LYS A 951 23.65 23.90 -28.81
C LYS A 951 23.03 22.52 -28.96
N GLY A 952 22.62 22.17 -30.16
CA GLY A 952 21.99 20.88 -30.44
C GLY A 952 20.58 20.75 -29.88
N ILE A 953 19.86 21.88 -29.76
CA ILE A 953 18.50 21.95 -29.22
C ILE A 953 17.56 22.59 -30.24
N TYR A 954 16.25 22.47 -29.98
CA TYR A 954 15.24 23.29 -30.65
C TYR A 954 14.80 24.41 -29.70
N LYS A 955 14.74 25.63 -30.22
CA LYS A 955 14.28 26.83 -29.51
C LYS A 955 12.88 26.60 -28.91
N ASP A 956 12.61 27.21 -27.77
CA ASP A 956 11.31 27.08 -27.11
C ASP A 956 10.22 27.95 -27.77
N SER A 957 10.65 29.09 -28.30
CA SER A 957 9.85 30.01 -29.12
C SER A 957 10.70 30.60 -30.24
N TYR A 958 10.04 31.23 -31.21
CA TYR A 958 10.70 32.00 -32.26
C TYR A 958 10.12 33.42 -32.32
N GLY A 959 10.98 34.42 -32.14
CA GLY A 959 10.62 35.83 -32.22
C GLY A 959 9.89 36.33 -30.97
N ALA A 960 10.23 35.83 -29.78
CA ALA A 960 9.70 36.36 -28.53
C ALA A 960 10.14 37.81 -28.29
N SER A 961 9.33 38.58 -27.55
CA SER A 961 9.67 39.97 -27.18
C SER A 961 10.96 40.09 -26.37
N SER A 962 11.33 39.04 -25.63
CA SER A 962 12.62 38.89 -24.97
C SER A 962 13.42 37.83 -25.73
N PRO A 963 14.42 38.21 -26.56
CA PRO A 963 15.12 37.26 -27.43
C PRO A 963 15.79 36.09 -26.71
N TRP A 964 16.19 36.26 -25.44
CA TRP A 964 16.74 35.18 -24.62
C TRP A 964 15.76 34.01 -24.43
N CYS A 965 14.47 34.29 -24.31
CA CYS A 965 13.45 33.26 -24.06
C CYS A 965 13.37 32.24 -25.20
N ASP A 966 13.70 32.62 -26.43
CA ASP A 966 13.75 31.70 -27.58
C ASP A 966 14.78 30.58 -27.35
N TYR A 967 15.92 30.87 -26.72
CA TYR A 967 17.06 29.95 -26.60
C TYR A 967 17.04 29.08 -25.34
N GLN A 968 15.98 29.15 -24.52
CA GLN A 968 15.86 28.34 -23.32
C GLN A 968 15.59 26.87 -23.67
N LEU A 969 16.35 25.95 -23.08
CA LEU A 969 16.04 24.53 -23.17
C LEU A 969 14.85 24.21 -22.26
N ARG A 970 13.72 23.84 -22.87
CA ARG A 970 12.45 23.50 -22.22
C ARG A 970 11.86 22.22 -22.83
N PRO A 971 10.93 21.53 -22.15
CA PRO A 971 10.39 20.26 -22.65
C PRO A 971 9.40 20.42 -23.82
N ASN A 972 9.00 21.65 -24.19
CA ASN A 972 7.87 21.91 -25.09
C ASN A 972 8.07 21.41 -26.52
N PHE A 973 9.30 21.39 -27.04
CA PHE A 973 9.57 20.92 -28.42
C PHE A 973 9.20 19.44 -28.63
N THR A 974 9.16 18.65 -27.54
CA THR A 974 8.77 17.23 -27.59
C THR A 974 7.31 17.04 -28.02
N ILE A 975 6.46 18.04 -27.78
CA ILE A 975 5.06 18.06 -28.24
C ILE A 975 5.04 18.13 -29.76
N ALA A 976 5.77 19.10 -30.34
CA ALA A 976 5.88 19.27 -31.79
C ALA A 976 6.47 18.01 -32.46
N MET A 977 7.50 17.41 -31.85
CA MET A 977 8.07 16.13 -32.29
C MET A 977 7.05 14.98 -32.32
N THR A 978 6.08 14.98 -31.41
CA THR A 978 5.07 13.93 -31.31
C THR A 978 3.96 14.11 -32.35
N VAL A 979 3.47 15.35 -32.53
CA VAL A 979 2.30 15.63 -33.41
C VAL A 979 2.68 15.85 -34.87
N ALA A 980 3.88 16.39 -35.12
CA ALA A 980 4.39 16.73 -36.45
C ALA A 980 5.88 16.32 -36.59
N PRO A 981 6.22 15.02 -36.46
CA PRO A 981 7.59 14.54 -36.55
C PRO A 981 8.26 14.84 -37.90
N GLU A 982 7.50 15.07 -38.96
CA GLU A 982 8.01 15.45 -40.28
C GLU A 982 8.75 16.79 -40.31
N LEU A 983 8.58 17.63 -39.29
CA LEU A 983 9.29 18.91 -39.18
C LEU A 983 10.77 18.77 -38.81
N PHE A 984 11.19 17.56 -38.42
CA PHE A 984 12.49 17.35 -37.79
C PHE A 984 13.36 16.39 -38.60
N THR A 985 14.61 16.79 -38.81
CA THR A 985 15.66 15.87 -39.26
C THR A 985 15.94 14.85 -38.15
N VAL A 986 16.01 13.56 -38.49
CA VAL A 986 16.04 12.45 -37.52
C VAL A 986 17.23 12.56 -36.56
N GLU A 987 18.41 12.86 -37.08
CA GLU A 987 19.65 12.94 -36.31
C GLU A 987 19.63 14.14 -35.34
N ARG A 988 19.11 15.29 -35.80
CA ARG A 988 18.96 16.50 -34.99
C ARG A 988 17.93 16.30 -33.88
N ALA A 989 16.79 15.69 -34.22
CA ALA A 989 15.76 15.33 -33.25
C ALA A 989 16.29 14.40 -32.17
N TRP A 990 17.01 13.35 -32.57
CA TRP A 990 17.60 12.40 -31.65
C TRP A 990 18.57 13.07 -30.69
N HIS A 991 19.46 13.92 -31.21
CA HIS A 991 20.42 14.66 -30.40
C HIS A 991 19.74 15.60 -29.40
N ALA A 992 18.74 16.38 -29.83
CA ALA A 992 17.98 17.25 -28.93
C ALA A 992 17.25 16.46 -27.82
N LEU A 993 16.73 15.28 -28.15
CA LEU A 993 16.10 14.39 -27.17
C LEU A 993 17.11 13.80 -26.17
N GLU A 994 18.35 13.52 -26.57
CA GLU A 994 19.44 13.14 -25.63
C GLU A 994 19.80 14.28 -24.68
N VAL A 995 19.82 15.53 -25.18
CA VAL A 995 20.04 16.71 -24.33
C VAL A 995 18.89 16.88 -23.32
N ALA A 996 17.64 16.76 -23.76
CA ALA A 996 16.47 16.82 -22.87
C ALA A 996 16.44 15.67 -21.85
N GLU A 997 16.80 14.45 -22.25
CA GLU A 997 16.93 13.31 -21.34
C GLU A 997 17.95 13.61 -20.23
N LYS A 998 19.10 14.17 -20.58
CA LYS A 998 20.17 14.45 -19.62
C LYS A 998 19.86 15.63 -18.70
N LYS A 999 19.18 16.67 -19.20
CA LYS A 999 19.03 17.95 -18.50
C LYS A 999 17.65 18.15 -17.87
N LEU A 1000 16.60 17.64 -18.50
CA LEU A 1000 15.23 17.93 -18.10
C LEU A 1000 14.51 16.74 -17.44
N LEU A 1001 14.86 15.50 -17.77
CA LEU A 1001 14.18 14.34 -17.20
C LEU A 1001 14.48 14.19 -15.70
N GLY A 1002 13.47 14.42 -14.86
CA GLY A 1002 13.50 14.16 -13.42
C GLY A 1002 13.04 12.74 -13.07
N PRO A 1003 12.92 12.42 -11.77
CA PRO A 1003 12.47 11.11 -11.32
C PRO A 1003 11.04 10.76 -11.73
N LEU A 1004 10.13 11.74 -11.65
CA LEU A 1004 8.72 11.60 -12.04
C LEU A 1004 8.33 12.58 -13.15
N GLY A 1005 8.77 13.84 -13.10
CA GLY A 1005 8.41 14.86 -14.09
C GLY A 1005 9.58 15.31 -14.97
N MET A 1006 9.28 16.14 -15.97
CA MET A 1006 10.25 16.93 -16.74
C MET A 1006 10.42 18.31 -16.11
N LYS A 1007 11.66 18.70 -15.79
CA LYS A 1007 12.00 20.07 -15.39
C LYS A 1007 11.53 21.03 -16.48
N THR A 1008 10.80 22.06 -16.05
CA THR A 1008 10.21 23.04 -16.97
C THR A 1008 11.22 24.00 -17.59
N LEU A 1009 12.40 24.10 -17.00
CA LEU A 1009 13.54 24.88 -17.47
C LEU A 1009 14.83 24.12 -17.17
N ASP A 1010 15.83 24.31 -18.01
CA ASP A 1010 17.16 23.76 -17.82
C ASP A 1010 17.82 24.23 -16.51
N PRO A 1011 18.40 23.32 -15.70
CA PRO A 1011 19.11 23.66 -14.48
C PRO A 1011 20.32 24.60 -14.63
N ASP A 1012 20.91 24.69 -15.82
CA ASP A 1012 22.04 25.59 -16.06
C ASP A 1012 21.57 27.03 -16.40
N ASP A 1013 20.27 27.29 -16.53
CA ASP A 1013 19.72 28.63 -16.77
C ASP A 1013 19.75 29.48 -15.48
N MET A 1014 20.08 30.77 -15.60
CA MET A 1014 20.22 31.69 -14.47
C MET A 1014 18.93 31.90 -13.68
N VAL A 1015 17.76 31.67 -14.28
CA VAL A 1015 16.45 31.83 -13.61
C VAL A 1015 15.85 30.50 -13.16
N TYR A 1016 16.59 29.39 -13.23
CA TYR A 1016 16.14 28.09 -12.72
C TYR A 1016 15.86 28.15 -11.22
N CYS A 1017 14.64 27.79 -10.83
CA CYS A 1017 14.15 27.70 -9.45
C CYS A 1017 13.25 26.48 -9.30
N GLY A 1018 13.81 25.33 -8.91
CA GLY A 1018 13.11 24.03 -8.91
C GLY A 1018 12.08 23.78 -7.80
N VAL A 1019 11.97 24.65 -6.79
CA VAL A 1019 11.07 24.45 -5.63
C VAL A 1019 9.90 25.44 -5.68
N TYR A 1020 8.71 24.96 -6.03
CA TYR A 1020 7.49 25.77 -6.06
C TYR A 1020 6.83 25.83 -4.68
N ASP A 1021 6.66 27.06 -4.18
CA ASP A 1021 5.89 27.40 -2.99
C ASP A 1021 5.02 28.62 -3.31
N ASN A 1022 3.70 28.40 -3.42
CA ASN A 1022 2.77 29.47 -3.78
C ASN A 1022 2.44 30.39 -2.59
N ALA A 1023 2.72 29.97 -1.36
CA ALA A 1023 2.47 30.77 -0.16
C ALA A 1023 3.67 31.68 0.19
N LEU A 1024 4.86 31.40 -0.32
CA LEU A 1024 6.08 32.16 -0.07
C LEU A 1024 5.97 33.60 -0.57
N ASP A 1025 6.02 34.61 0.31
CA ASP A 1025 5.99 36.02 -0.08
C ASP A 1025 7.18 36.81 0.49
N ASN A 1026 8.29 36.79 -0.24
CA ASN A 1026 9.56 37.41 0.14
C ASN A 1026 10.04 38.43 -0.92
N ASP A 1027 11.25 38.96 -0.78
CA ASP A 1027 11.82 39.96 -1.69
C ASP A 1027 12.45 39.33 -2.95
N ASN A 1028 12.42 38.00 -3.11
CA ASN A 1028 12.99 37.31 -4.25
C ASN A 1028 11.99 37.25 -5.42
N TYR A 1029 12.27 38.05 -6.45
CA TYR A 1029 11.46 38.17 -7.67
C TYR A 1029 11.08 36.83 -8.31
N ASN A 1030 12.00 35.86 -8.32
CA ASN A 1030 11.85 34.62 -9.10
C ASN A 1030 11.00 33.55 -8.41
N VAL A 1031 10.78 33.64 -7.09
CA VAL A 1031 10.06 32.60 -6.32
C VAL A 1031 8.87 33.13 -5.54
N ALA A 1032 8.83 34.44 -5.25
CA ALA A 1032 7.74 35.02 -4.48
C ALA A 1032 6.40 34.78 -5.16
N ARG A 1033 5.48 34.22 -4.38
CA ARG A 1033 4.13 33.80 -4.72
C ARG A 1033 4.11 32.82 -5.89
N GLY A 1034 5.07 31.90 -5.88
CA GLY A 1034 5.14 30.83 -6.85
C GLY A 1034 5.49 31.27 -8.27
N PHE A 1035 6.18 32.41 -8.44
CA PHE A 1035 6.59 32.92 -9.76
C PHE A 1035 7.42 31.91 -10.58
N ASN A 1036 8.04 30.93 -9.92
CA ASN A 1036 8.80 29.86 -10.55
C ASN A 1036 7.98 28.64 -10.99
N TYR A 1037 6.64 28.68 -10.99
CA TYR A 1037 5.76 27.53 -11.34
C TYR A 1037 6.18 26.76 -12.61
N HIS A 1038 6.72 27.47 -13.60
CA HIS A 1038 7.27 26.90 -14.85
C HIS A 1038 8.73 27.27 -15.11
N GLN A 1039 9.53 27.49 -14.07
CA GLN A 1039 10.95 27.86 -14.18
C GLN A 1039 11.87 26.85 -13.47
N GLY A 1040 11.48 25.58 -13.42
CA GLY A 1040 12.28 24.55 -12.78
C GLY A 1040 11.51 23.37 -12.21
N PRO A 1041 10.30 23.55 -11.62
CA PRO A 1041 9.50 22.44 -11.15
C PRO A 1041 9.29 21.39 -12.22
N GLU A 1042 9.16 20.15 -11.79
CA GLU A 1042 9.12 18.97 -12.63
C GLU A 1042 7.67 18.59 -12.94
N TRP A 1043 7.22 18.85 -14.15
CA TRP A 1043 5.84 18.58 -14.58
C TRP A 1043 5.72 17.18 -15.17
N LEU A 1044 4.64 16.47 -14.87
CA LEU A 1044 4.53 15.05 -15.26
C LEU A 1044 4.02 14.87 -16.69
N TRP A 1045 3.04 15.66 -17.14
CA TRP A 1045 2.47 15.46 -18.48
C TRP A 1045 3.48 15.60 -19.65
N PRO A 1046 4.51 16.47 -19.61
CA PRO A 1046 5.51 16.54 -20.68
C PRO A 1046 6.38 15.28 -20.77
N VAL A 1047 6.46 14.46 -19.71
CA VAL A 1047 7.15 13.16 -19.74
C VAL A 1047 6.53 12.27 -20.80
N GLY A 1048 5.20 12.26 -20.92
CA GLY A 1048 4.53 11.45 -21.93
C GLY A 1048 4.93 11.86 -23.35
N TYR A 1049 4.91 13.15 -23.68
CA TYR A 1049 5.36 13.64 -24.99
C TYR A 1049 6.85 13.38 -25.24
N PHE A 1050 7.71 13.58 -24.24
CA PHE A 1050 9.13 13.25 -24.34
C PHE A 1050 9.37 11.76 -24.66
N LEU A 1051 8.73 10.84 -23.92
CA LEU A 1051 8.90 9.40 -24.12
C LEU A 1051 8.31 8.95 -25.46
N ARG A 1052 7.17 9.49 -25.89
CA ARG A 1052 6.56 9.21 -27.20
C ARG A 1052 7.47 9.67 -28.34
N ALA A 1053 8.01 10.89 -28.26
CA ALA A 1053 9.00 11.39 -29.22
C ALA A 1053 10.26 10.51 -29.26
N LYS A 1054 10.82 10.15 -28.09
CA LYS A 1054 11.95 9.22 -27.99
C LYS A 1054 11.67 7.88 -28.67
N LEU A 1055 10.52 7.26 -28.42
CA LEU A 1055 10.14 5.99 -29.05
C LEU A 1055 10.03 6.13 -30.58
N TYR A 1056 9.42 7.21 -31.06
CA TYR A 1056 9.26 7.46 -32.49
C TYR A 1056 10.61 7.61 -33.21
N PHE A 1057 11.48 8.50 -32.72
CA PHE A 1057 12.78 8.74 -33.35
C PHE A 1057 13.75 7.57 -33.14
N ALA A 1058 13.69 6.86 -32.01
CA ALA A 1058 14.50 5.65 -31.80
C ALA A 1058 14.19 4.55 -32.84
N LYS A 1059 12.92 4.39 -33.24
CA LYS A 1059 12.54 3.47 -34.33
C LYS A 1059 13.24 3.83 -35.64
N LYS A 1060 13.42 5.13 -35.93
CA LYS A 1060 14.11 5.62 -37.13
C LYS A 1060 15.64 5.50 -37.03
N MET A 1061 16.21 5.63 -35.82
CA MET A 1061 17.65 5.45 -35.57
C MET A 1061 18.12 3.99 -35.67
N GLY A 1062 17.21 3.02 -35.53
CA GLY A 1062 17.50 1.59 -35.72
C GLY A 1062 17.21 0.73 -34.49
N LYS A 1063 17.28 -0.60 -34.70
CA LYS A 1063 16.81 -1.62 -33.72
C LYS A 1063 17.53 -1.55 -32.38
N GLU A 1064 18.84 -1.30 -32.36
CA GLU A 1064 19.62 -1.22 -31.12
C GLU A 1064 19.17 -0.03 -30.27
N THR A 1065 19.11 1.16 -30.87
CA THR A 1065 18.65 2.40 -30.22
C THR A 1065 17.22 2.25 -29.71
N TYR A 1066 16.33 1.64 -30.51
CA TYR A 1066 14.96 1.35 -30.08
C TYR A 1066 14.91 0.44 -28.85
N THR A 1067 15.69 -0.63 -28.83
CA THR A 1067 15.70 -1.58 -27.69
C THR A 1067 16.19 -0.91 -26.40
N LYS A 1068 17.27 -0.11 -26.48
CA LYS A 1068 17.76 0.68 -25.34
C LYS A 1068 16.71 1.70 -24.86
N THR A 1069 16.03 2.35 -25.80
CA THR A 1069 14.97 3.32 -25.51
C THR A 1069 13.77 2.66 -24.82
N VAL A 1070 13.34 1.48 -25.26
CA VAL A 1070 12.27 0.73 -24.60
C VAL A 1070 12.64 0.40 -23.15
N THR A 1071 13.90 0.02 -22.87
CA THR A 1071 14.37 -0.21 -21.51
C THR A 1071 14.35 1.08 -20.67
N LEU A 1072 14.82 2.20 -21.22
CA LEU A 1072 14.73 3.51 -20.58
C LEU A 1072 13.28 3.88 -20.24
N VAL A 1073 12.37 3.77 -21.23
CA VAL A 1073 10.94 4.07 -21.06
C VAL A 1073 10.35 3.22 -19.93
N LYS A 1074 10.61 1.90 -19.92
CA LYS A 1074 10.15 1.01 -18.84
C LYS A 1074 10.67 1.43 -17.47
N ASN A 1075 11.94 1.86 -17.37
CA ASN A 1075 12.54 2.33 -16.12
C ASN A 1075 11.94 3.67 -15.64
N VAL A 1076 11.59 4.57 -16.55
CA VAL A 1076 10.89 5.82 -16.20
C VAL A 1076 9.46 5.51 -15.74
N LEU A 1077 8.75 4.68 -16.50
CA LEU A 1077 7.37 4.29 -16.21
C LEU A 1077 7.22 3.47 -14.93
N SER A 1078 8.22 2.68 -14.53
CA SER A 1078 8.17 1.93 -13.27
C SER A 1078 8.08 2.85 -12.05
N ARG A 1079 8.71 4.02 -12.08
CA ARG A 1079 8.62 5.03 -11.01
C ARG A 1079 7.22 5.61 -10.89
N HIS A 1080 6.57 5.86 -12.04
CA HIS A 1080 5.18 6.30 -12.10
C HIS A 1080 4.23 5.23 -11.54
N TYR A 1081 4.46 3.96 -11.89
CA TYR A 1081 3.70 2.85 -11.32
C TYR A 1081 3.83 2.77 -9.79
N THR A 1082 5.06 2.84 -9.26
CA THR A 1082 5.29 2.83 -7.81
C THR A 1082 4.65 4.03 -7.11
N HIS A 1083 4.73 5.23 -7.70
CA HIS A 1083 4.08 6.41 -7.14
C HIS A 1083 2.56 6.24 -7.10
N LEU A 1084 1.95 5.83 -8.22
CA LEU A 1084 0.51 5.63 -8.32
C LEU A 1084 0.02 4.58 -7.31
N GLU A 1085 0.74 3.47 -7.17
CA GLU A 1085 0.40 2.39 -6.22
C GLU A 1085 0.41 2.89 -4.77
N ARG A 1086 1.37 3.74 -4.40
CA ARG A 1086 1.52 4.27 -3.03
C ARG A 1086 0.66 5.51 -2.75
N SER A 1087 0.23 6.22 -3.79
CA SER A 1087 -0.57 7.43 -3.63
C SER A 1087 -1.93 7.10 -2.99
N PRO A 1088 -2.36 7.84 -1.95
CA PRO A 1088 -3.71 7.67 -1.38
C PRO A 1088 -4.81 8.05 -2.37
N TRP A 1089 -4.48 8.89 -3.36
CA TRP A 1089 -5.36 9.30 -4.46
C TRP A 1089 -5.39 8.28 -5.62
N LYS A 1090 -4.48 7.31 -5.65
CA LYS A 1090 -4.29 6.37 -6.78
C LYS A 1090 -4.20 7.09 -8.12
N GLY A 1091 -3.42 8.16 -8.16
CA GLY A 1091 -3.19 9.00 -9.34
C GLY A 1091 -1.74 9.42 -9.47
N LEU A 1092 -1.49 10.30 -10.44
CA LEU A 1092 -0.20 10.94 -10.66
C LEU A 1092 -0.34 12.45 -10.49
N PRO A 1093 0.57 13.12 -9.76
CA PRO A 1093 0.44 14.53 -9.47
C PRO A 1093 0.60 15.39 -10.72
N GLU A 1094 0.23 16.66 -10.60
CA GLU A 1094 0.47 17.66 -11.62
C GLU A 1094 1.97 17.91 -11.81
N LEU A 1095 2.66 18.13 -10.69
CA LEU A 1095 4.09 18.39 -10.67
C LEU A 1095 4.76 17.89 -9.39
N THR A 1096 6.08 17.80 -9.44
CA THR A 1096 6.95 17.66 -8.27
C THR A 1096 7.90 18.85 -8.20
N ASN A 1097 8.40 19.13 -7.00
CA ASN A 1097 9.56 20.00 -6.85
C ASN A 1097 10.82 19.30 -7.39
N GLU A 1098 11.96 19.98 -7.30
CA GLU A 1098 13.23 19.48 -7.83
C GLU A 1098 13.53 18.04 -7.38
N ASN A 1099 13.99 17.22 -8.33
CA ASN A 1099 14.41 15.84 -8.11
C ASN A 1099 13.31 14.97 -7.48
N GLY A 1100 12.05 15.17 -7.90
CA GLY A 1100 10.91 14.37 -7.46
C GLY A 1100 10.42 14.66 -6.03
N GLN A 1101 10.86 15.76 -5.41
CA GLN A 1101 10.38 16.15 -4.09
C GLN A 1101 8.87 16.45 -4.09
N TYR A 1102 8.17 16.08 -3.02
CA TYR A 1102 6.75 16.37 -2.85
C TYR A 1102 6.49 17.89 -2.88
N CYS A 1103 5.43 18.29 -3.59
CA CYS A 1103 4.98 19.68 -3.65
C CYS A 1103 3.57 19.77 -3.04
N PRO A 1104 3.38 20.46 -1.91
CA PRO A 1104 2.07 20.56 -1.25
C PRO A 1104 1.05 21.42 -2.01
N PHE A 1105 1.49 22.15 -3.05
CA PHE A 1105 0.63 22.98 -3.90
C PHE A 1105 0.31 22.32 -5.25
N SER A 1106 0.84 21.13 -5.51
CA SER A 1106 0.50 20.34 -6.69
C SER A 1106 -0.86 19.70 -6.51
N CYS A 1107 -1.68 19.62 -7.56
CA CYS A 1107 -2.75 18.63 -7.58
C CYS A 1107 -2.15 17.22 -7.37
N GLU A 1108 -2.80 16.43 -6.53
CA GLU A 1108 -2.35 15.09 -6.13
C GLU A 1108 -2.62 14.03 -7.21
N THR A 1109 -3.67 14.26 -8.00
CA THR A 1109 -3.97 13.48 -9.21
C THR A 1109 -4.42 14.44 -10.31
N GLN A 1110 -3.79 14.34 -11.48
CA GLN A 1110 -4.01 15.30 -12.57
C GLN A 1110 -4.26 14.59 -13.91
N ALA A 1111 -5.26 15.08 -14.65
CA ALA A 1111 -5.81 14.40 -15.81
C ALA A 1111 -4.77 14.18 -16.91
N TRP A 1112 -4.06 15.24 -17.31
CA TRP A 1112 -3.03 15.16 -18.35
C TRP A 1112 -1.80 14.31 -17.95
N SER A 1113 -1.45 14.27 -16.67
CA SER A 1113 -0.32 13.47 -16.18
C SER A 1113 -0.63 11.99 -16.35
N VAL A 1114 -1.83 11.58 -15.96
CA VAL A 1114 -2.30 10.19 -16.16
C VAL A 1114 -2.51 9.88 -17.64
N ALA A 1115 -3.11 10.80 -18.39
CA ALA A 1115 -3.42 10.62 -19.81
C ALA A 1115 -2.16 10.36 -20.63
N THR A 1116 -1.19 11.25 -20.54
CA THR A 1116 0.01 11.23 -21.38
C THR A 1116 0.90 10.03 -21.08
N VAL A 1117 0.95 9.57 -19.82
CA VAL A 1117 1.63 8.32 -19.44
C VAL A 1117 0.91 7.10 -20.02
N LEU A 1118 -0.43 7.07 -19.99
CA LEU A 1118 -1.23 6.01 -20.61
C LEU A 1118 -1.01 5.96 -22.13
N GLU A 1119 -0.81 7.10 -22.77
CA GLU A 1119 -0.46 7.18 -24.19
C GLU A 1119 0.90 6.59 -24.51
N VAL A 1120 1.92 6.73 -23.64
CA VAL A 1120 3.22 6.05 -23.82
C VAL A 1120 3.03 4.53 -23.83
N LEU A 1121 2.22 4.00 -22.90
CA LEU A 1121 1.94 2.57 -22.81
C LEU A 1121 1.16 2.03 -24.02
N TYR A 1122 0.40 2.87 -24.69
CA TYR A 1122 -0.31 2.50 -25.93
C TYR A 1122 0.63 2.49 -27.14
N ASP A 1123 1.60 3.40 -27.18
CA ASP A 1123 2.58 3.50 -28.28
C ASP A 1123 3.71 2.43 -28.19
N LEU A 1124 3.95 1.89 -26.98
CA LEU A 1124 4.83 0.75 -26.68
C LEU A 1124 4.23 -0.58 -27.14
#